data_AF-A0A365HB38-F1
#
_entry.id   AF-A0A365HB38-F1
#
_cell.length_a   1.000
_cell.length_b   1.000
_cell.length_c   1.000
_cell.angle_alpha   90.00
_cell.angle_beta   90.00
_cell.angle_gamma   90.00
#
_symmetry.space_group_name_H-M   'P 1'
#
loop_
_entity.id
_entity.type
_entity.pdbx_description
1 polymer ?
#
loop_
_entity_poly.entity_id
_entity_poly.type
_entity_poly.pdbx_seq_one_letter_code
_entity_poly.pdbx_strand_id
1 'polypeptide(L)'
;MDELTRPRPAGRPVAEPGGTDWSLLPTLVVRSTGFPWQVLDGLAFTESAEALAELVRLERAAAAVVAVTPFGGRLTRGARARLRNLRPLPEDAPVDPVALARWNALTGRIEGLRKEVTAAVERDAGSVQEALRRLAADERFLDAVACSSPAAFRDLRRGARGARIRRQIAAYAQRFCAKCETMSFFGPINYGRVEPDLTGPARMEWSGHRNCPERRAFTAARVGDALQAALLAHPAAAGRLVPRRKTWAGPVPAGGDPLVPDVVGRADGRRDVTEIAALLDVPVRQVAAATATAMRRGLLTHRLCPPATTTDPLGWVRERLAAEPFPGAEELTGSLDELIALLDAHPGAPPERKVELQGRVAALAAGWDAAATGPREPGAGDAARGTGSRFYNDRVIVHEAAVGTLRVTVGGDLARDLRGAVGSVLDLLAHDAELTRLATNRALAGHLGRGRFPLVTAMRRSADLPIRHSGWLAELIGAALAEAGPDAAEVDLAGRAAAPPPAAPVLCSVDVMAGTDDLARYRSGETPLVLGDIHDAALLTPWALQFHPEGAARLAERDAAVRAALGGTRALSVVGRRTTGLPPLEFPGLVLELGGTSGGTAARVALDELYVDSDGERAELRAAGVPEPLMFHNGELDTGFHTALALPRIRRPRPPRAARLPRIRLGNVVLLRRRWTVTVDALPAPVADDGERLAAMARFRNLVGLPRRFFAKSAAERKPIYVDTASPVLLDGLARLAAGAAELDLSEVLPDPDGLWLRDGDLRFAAELRCVYLRPAETAERS
;
A
#
# COMPACT_ATOMS: atom_id res chain seq x y z
N MET A 1 -29.09 27.69 48.66
CA MET A 1 -27.98 27.22 49.50
C MET A 1 -28.28 25.76 49.79
N ASP A 2 -27.35 24.88 49.41
CA ASP A 2 -27.41 23.41 49.43
C ASP A 2 -28.43 22.68 48.54
N GLU A 3 -27.97 22.27 47.35
CA GLU A 3 -28.15 20.91 46.79
C GLU A 3 -27.38 20.79 45.45
N LEU A 4 -26.05 20.65 45.51
CA LEU A 4 -25.22 20.35 44.33
C LEU A 4 -23.97 19.57 44.77
N THR A 5 -24.10 18.26 44.96
CA THR A 5 -22.99 17.28 44.87
C THR A 5 -23.53 15.86 45.01
N ARG A 6 -23.78 15.20 43.87
CA ARG A 6 -23.76 13.72 43.80
C ARG A 6 -22.83 13.33 42.64
N PRO A 7 -21.83 12.47 42.88
CA PRO A 7 -20.97 11.97 41.81
C PRO A 7 -21.77 11.03 40.89
N ARG A 8 -21.53 11.15 39.58
CA ARG A 8 -22.04 10.17 38.59
C ARG A 8 -21.45 8.79 38.89
N PRO A 9 -22.20 7.69 38.72
CA PRO A 9 -21.66 6.36 38.95
C PRO A 9 -20.55 6.06 37.94
N ALA A 10 -19.44 5.52 38.44
CA ALA A 10 -18.36 4.99 37.63
C ALA A 10 -18.93 3.96 36.64
N GLY A 11 -18.55 4.10 35.36
CA GLY A 11 -18.88 3.13 34.33
C GLY A 11 -18.40 1.73 34.75
N ARG A 12 -19.18 0.71 34.39
CA ARG A 12 -18.79 -0.70 34.57
C ARG A 12 -17.40 -0.92 33.98
N PRO A 13 -16.50 -1.68 34.67
CA PRO A 13 -15.26 -2.12 34.07
C PRO A 13 -15.57 -2.92 32.80
N VAL A 14 -14.95 -2.53 31.69
CA VAL A 14 -14.93 -3.31 30.45
C VAL A 14 -14.33 -4.67 30.81
N ALA A 15 -15.02 -5.75 30.45
CA ALA A 15 -14.51 -7.11 30.64
C ALA A 15 -13.10 -7.22 30.03
N GLU A 16 -12.16 -7.82 30.75
CA GLU A 16 -10.84 -8.10 30.18
C GLU A 16 -11.03 -8.86 28.86
N PRO A 17 -10.46 -8.39 27.74
CA PRO A 17 -10.53 -9.13 26.49
C PRO A 17 -9.89 -10.50 26.73
N GLY A 18 -10.69 -11.56 26.60
CA GLY A 18 -10.18 -12.93 26.68
C GLY A 18 -8.95 -13.04 25.79
N GLY A 19 -7.84 -13.52 26.36
CA GLY A 19 -6.55 -13.54 25.67
C GLY A 19 -6.69 -14.21 24.31
N THR A 20 -6.31 -13.50 23.25
CA THR A 20 -6.31 -14.08 21.91
C THR A 20 -5.03 -14.90 21.72
N ASP A 21 -5.14 -16.03 21.02
CA ASP A 21 -4.00 -16.93 20.74
C ASP A 21 -3.06 -16.39 19.62
N TRP A 22 -3.20 -15.12 19.24
CA TRP A 22 -2.34 -14.49 18.25
C TRP A 22 -0.95 -14.23 18.84
N SER A 23 0.07 -14.71 18.13
CA SER A 23 1.46 -14.34 18.38
C SER A 23 1.79 -13.05 17.63
N LEU A 24 1.99 -11.95 18.36
CA LEU A 24 2.58 -10.73 17.83
C LEU A 24 4.10 -10.83 17.91
N LEU A 25 4.79 -10.72 16.77
CA LEU A 25 6.25 -10.68 16.78
C LEU A 25 6.75 -9.40 17.48
N PRO A 26 7.81 -9.47 18.30
CA PRO A 26 8.29 -8.30 19.04
C PRO A 26 8.78 -7.18 18.12
N THR A 27 9.44 -7.49 17.00
CA THR A 27 9.98 -6.48 16.09
C THR A 27 8.89 -5.83 15.25
N LEU A 28 8.89 -4.50 15.24
CA LEU A 28 8.03 -3.65 14.43
C LEU A 28 8.85 -2.94 13.35
N VAL A 29 8.24 -2.74 12.19
CA VAL A 29 8.71 -1.72 11.24
C VAL A 29 7.85 -0.48 11.44
N VAL A 30 8.48 0.66 11.66
CA VAL A 30 7.79 1.94 11.79
C VAL A 30 7.94 2.70 10.48
N ARG A 31 6.83 3.00 9.82
CA ARG A 31 6.81 3.72 8.55
C ARG A 31 6.35 5.13 8.85
N SER A 32 7.07 6.14 8.37
CA SER A 32 6.70 7.54 8.57
C SER A 32 6.79 8.32 7.28
N THR A 33 6.13 9.48 7.23
CA THR A 33 6.40 10.48 6.22
C THR A 33 7.72 11.18 6.53
N GLY A 34 8.44 11.62 5.49
CA GLY A 34 9.63 12.44 5.69
C GLY A 34 9.38 13.94 5.51
N PHE A 35 8.18 14.37 5.13
CA PHE A 35 7.82 15.79 5.14
C PHE A 35 6.71 16.05 6.17
N PRO A 36 6.76 17.22 6.81
CA PRO A 36 5.80 17.54 7.86
C PRO A 36 4.45 17.91 7.28
N TRP A 37 3.39 17.60 8.01
CA TRP A 37 2.01 17.91 7.64
C TRP A 37 1.78 19.39 7.40
N GLN A 38 2.56 20.26 8.05
CA GLN A 38 2.53 21.71 7.89
C GLN A 38 2.74 22.17 6.44
N VAL A 39 3.42 21.36 5.59
CA VAL A 39 3.51 21.64 4.16
C VAL A 39 2.11 21.63 3.52
N LEU A 40 1.21 20.75 3.95
CA LEU A 40 -0.18 20.71 3.49
C LEU A 40 -1.03 21.80 4.12
N ASP A 41 -0.84 22.08 5.41
CA ASP A 41 -1.54 23.19 6.07
C ASP A 41 -1.22 24.54 5.39
N GLY A 42 0.03 24.72 4.92
CA GLY A 42 0.45 25.89 4.14
C GLY A 42 -0.17 26.01 2.74
N LEU A 43 -0.93 25.02 2.27
CA LEU A 43 -1.69 25.09 1.01
C LEU A 43 -3.16 25.48 1.23
N ALA A 44 -3.60 25.68 2.47
CA ALA A 44 -4.98 26.00 2.81
C ALA A 44 -5.22 27.51 2.89
N PHE A 45 -6.40 27.92 2.43
CA PHE A 45 -6.95 29.26 2.57
C PHE A 45 -7.67 29.32 3.93
N THR A 46 -6.88 29.52 4.99
CA THR A 46 -7.34 29.30 6.37
C THR A 46 -8.33 30.37 6.79
N GLU A 47 -8.01 31.64 6.56
CA GLU A 47 -8.91 32.77 6.89
C GLU A 47 -10.21 32.66 6.09
N SER A 48 -10.12 32.34 4.80
CA SER A 48 -11.26 32.17 3.91
C SER A 48 -12.15 31.01 4.37
N ALA A 49 -11.55 29.88 4.76
CA ALA A 49 -12.31 28.71 5.20
C ALA A 49 -13.07 28.96 6.50
N GLU A 50 -12.49 29.71 7.44
CA GLU A 50 -13.16 30.14 8.68
C GLU A 50 -14.33 31.08 8.40
N ALA A 51 -14.10 32.12 7.59
CA ALA A 51 -15.14 33.05 7.18
C ALA A 51 -16.28 32.35 6.41
N LEU A 52 -15.95 31.41 5.52
CA LEU A 52 -16.94 30.63 4.77
C LEU A 52 -17.71 29.63 5.64
N ALA A 53 -17.07 29.03 6.64
CA ALA A 53 -17.76 28.17 7.59
C ALA A 53 -18.81 28.97 8.38
N GLU A 54 -18.47 30.18 8.79
CA GLU A 54 -19.42 31.09 9.42
C GLU A 54 -20.53 31.53 8.48
N LEU A 55 -20.19 31.83 7.22
CA LEU A 55 -21.15 32.22 6.20
C LEU A 55 -22.20 31.12 6.00
N VAL A 56 -21.79 29.87 5.82
CA VAL A 56 -22.71 28.74 5.64
C VAL A 56 -23.57 28.50 6.88
N ARG A 57 -23.03 28.74 8.09
CA ARG A 57 -23.81 28.67 9.34
C ARG A 57 -24.92 29.74 9.36
N LEU A 58 -24.60 30.96 8.98
CA LEU A 58 -25.58 32.06 8.89
C LEU A 58 -26.60 31.84 7.78
N GLU A 59 -26.19 31.33 6.61
CA GLU A 59 -27.09 30.97 5.50
C GLU A 59 -28.13 29.93 5.96
N ARG A 60 -27.71 28.91 6.72
CA ARG A 60 -28.61 27.92 7.32
C ARG A 60 -29.53 28.51 8.37
N ALA A 61 -29.01 29.36 9.24
CA ALA A 61 -29.83 30.04 10.24
C ALA A 61 -30.90 30.91 9.58
N ALA A 62 -30.57 31.62 8.50
CA ALA A 62 -31.53 32.42 7.72
C ALA A 62 -32.58 31.54 7.03
N ALA A 63 -32.18 30.42 6.43
CA ALA A 63 -33.11 29.45 5.85
C ALA A 63 -34.07 28.87 6.91
N ALA A 64 -33.59 28.59 8.13
CA ALA A 64 -34.41 28.11 9.23
C ALA A 64 -35.47 29.13 9.68
N VAL A 65 -35.17 30.44 9.64
CA VAL A 65 -36.16 31.49 9.92
C VAL A 65 -37.34 31.39 8.95
N VAL A 66 -37.05 31.25 7.65
CA VAL A 66 -38.08 31.14 6.60
C VAL A 66 -38.82 29.81 6.69
N ALA A 67 -38.17 28.73 7.13
CA ALA A 67 -38.80 27.43 7.30
C ALA A 67 -39.78 27.39 8.48
N VAL A 68 -39.44 28.06 9.60
CA VAL A 68 -40.29 28.11 10.81
C VAL A 68 -41.45 29.09 10.64
N THR A 69 -41.17 30.26 10.09
CA THR A 69 -42.18 31.28 9.81
C THR A 69 -42.11 31.61 8.32
N PRO A 70 -42.86 30.89 7.47
CA PRO A 70 -42.93 31.18 6.05
C PRO A 70 -43.33 32.64 5.85
N PHE A 71 -42.56 33.37 5.04
CA PHE A 71 -42.87 34.76 4.73
C PHE A 71 -44.11 34.78 3.82
N GLY A 72 -45.30 34.77 4.44
CA GLY A 72 -46.60 34.79 3.77
C GLY A 72 -46.96 36.19 3.28
N GLY A 73 -47.66 36.27 2.14
CA GLY A 73 -48.07 37.54 1.50
C GLY A 73 -47.45 37.76 0.12
N ARG A 74 -48.08 38.61 -0.71
CA ARG A 74 -47.55 38.98 -2.04
C ARG A 74 -46.34 39.91 -1.90
N LEU A 75 -45.17 39.33 -1.62
CA LEU A 75 -43.90 40.06 -1.65
C LEU A 75 -43.67 40.70 -3.03
N THR A 76 -43.22 41.96 -3.04
CA THR A 76 -42.83 42.66 -4.27
C THR A 76 -41.72 41.89 -4.99
N ARG A 77 -41.56 42.13 -6.30
CA ARG A 77 -40.47 41.49 -7.08
C ARG A 77 -39.09 41.78 -6.45
N GLY A 78 -38.88 42.99 -5.93
CA GLY A 78 -37.65 43.40 -5.24
C GLY A 78 -37.44 42.68 -3.91
N ALA A 79 -38.47 42.58 -3.08
CA ALA A 79 -38.42 41.83 -1.81
C ALA A 79 -38.15 40.32 -2.05
N ARG A 80 -38.78 39.72 -3.07
CA ARG A 80 -38.51 38.32 -3.47
C ARG A 80 -37.06 38.13 -3.94
N ALA A 81 -36.50 39.09 -4.67
CA ALA A 81 -35.11 39.03 -5.09
C ALA A 81 -34.15 39.14 -3.89
N ARG A 82 -34.43 40.04 -2.94
CA ARG A 82 -33.65 40.17 -1.68
C ARG A 82 -33.73 38.91 -0.83
N LEU A 83 -34.93 38.33 -0.67
CA LEU A 83 -35.16 37.07 0.03
C LEU A 83 -34.31 35.94 -0.58
N ARG A 84 -34.39 35.76 -1.91
CA ARG A 84 -33.63 34.72 -2.63
C ARG A 84 -32.11 34.89 -2.51
N ASN A 85 -31.63 36.13 -2.45
CA ASN A 85 -30.20 36.45 -2.42
C ASN A 85 -29.65 36.61 -0.99
N LEU A 86 -30.45 36.29 0.04
CA LEU A 86 -30.12 36.43 1.46
C LEU A 86 -29.69 37.86 1.80
N ARG A 87 -30.51 38.85 1.41
CA ARG A 87 -30.31 40.28 1.70
C ARG A 87 -31.38 40.81 2.65
N PRO A 88 -31.10 41.88 3.41
CA PRO A 88 -32.09 42.53 4.26
C PRO A 88 -33.34 42.95 3.47
N LEU A 89 -34.51 42.65 4.02
CA LEU A 89 -35.81 43.07 3.51
C LEU A 89 -36.15 44.49 3.99
N PRO A 90 -36.98 45.24 3.24
CA PRO A 90 -37.55 46.50 3.69
C PRO A 90 -38.28 46.34 5.03
N GLU A 91 -38.26 47.39 5.88
CA GLU A 91 -38.92 47.38 7.19
C GLU A 91 -40.44 47.25 7.10
N ASP A 92 -41.03 47.70 5.98
CA ASP A 92 -42.45 47.60 5.66
C ASP A 92 -42.83 46.29 4.95
N ALA A 93 -41.92 45.30 4.88
CA ALA A 93 -42.22 44.01 4.28
C ALA A 93 -43.37 43.33 5.04
N PRO A 94 -44.37 42.72 4.35
CA PRO A 94 -45.52 42.07 4.97
C PRO A 94 -45.11 40.72 5.56
N VAL A 95 -44.26 40.73 6.58
CA VAL A 95 -43.68 39.58 7.28
C VAL A 95 -43.82 39.83 8.78
N ASP A 96 -43.92 38.78 9.58
CA ASP A 96 -43.90 38.90 11.04
C ASP A 96 -42.69 39.75 11.52
N PRO A 97 -42.90 40.79 12.36
CA PRO A 97 -41.83 41.71 12.75
C PRO A 97 -40.64 41.05 13.45
N VAL A 98 -40.89 39.99 14.25
CA VAL A 98 -39.81 39.27 14.96
C VAL A 98 -38.99 38.45 13.96
N ALA A 99 -39.66 37.75 13.05
CA ALA A 99 -39.01 37.03 11.96
C ALA A 99 -38.24 37.97 11.02
N LEU A 100 -38.81 39.14 10.70
CA LEU A 100 -38.18 40.18 9.87
C LEU A 100 -36.91 40.75 10.53
N ALA A 101 -36.97 41.10 11.82
CA ALA A 101 -35.82 41.59 12.57
C ALA A 101 -34.70 40.54 12.61
N ARG A 102 -35.05 39.27 12.90
CA ARG A 102 -34.09 38.16 12.91
C ARG A 102 -33.49 37.91 11.52
N TRP A 103 -34.30 37.95 10.46
CA TRP A 103 -33.84 37.84 9.08
C TRP A 103 -32.89 38.97 8.70
N ASN A 104 -33.24 40.22 8.98
CA ASN A 104 -32.43 41.39 8.65
C ASN A 104 -31.10 41.37 9.41
N ALA A 105 -31.10 40.96 10.69
CA ALA A 105 -29.87 40.80 11.47
C ALA A 105 -28.94 39.73 10.85
N LEU A 106 -29.47 38.56 10.49
CA LEU A 106 -28.70 37.47 9.88
C LEU A 106 -28.17 37.87 8.50
N THR A 107 -29.03 38.43 7.63
CA THR A 107 -28.67 38.79 6.26
C THR A 107 -27.75 40.02 6.18
N GLY A 108 -27.87 40.97 7.11
CA GLY A 108 -26.89 42.06 7.25
C GLY A 108 -25.50 41.53 7.61
N ARG A 109 -25.42 40.54 8.51
CA ARG A 109 -24.15 39.87 8.84
C ARG A 109 -23.61 39.06 7.65
N ILE A 110 -24.47 38.38 6.90
CA ILE A 110 -24.10 37.68 5.65
C ILE A 110 -23.50 38.66 4.63
N GLU A 111 -24.08 39.85 4.45
CA GLU A 111 -23.54 40.86 3.52
C GLU A 111 -22.15 41.37 3.95
N GLY A 112 -21.94 41.60 5.24
CA GLY A 112 -20.62 41.97 5.78
C GLY A 112 -19.59 40.86 5.55
N LEU A 113 -19.95 39.63 5.93
CA LEU A 113 -19.06 38.47 5.84
C LEU A 113 -18.69 38.11 4.39
N ARG A 114 -19.58 38.33 3.42
CA ARG A 114 -19.24 38.17 1.98
C ARG A 114 -18.09 39.08 1.56
N LYS A 115 -18.02 40.32 2.08
CA LYS A 115 -16.91 41.24 1.80
C LYS A 115 -15.63 40.77 2.50
N GLU A 116 -15.73 40.30 3.74
CA GLU A 116 -14.61 39.73 4.49
C GLU A 116 -14.03 38.49 3.80
N VAL A 117 -14.88 37.61 3.24
CA VAL A 117 -14.45 36.44 2.46
C VAL A 117 -13.63 36.86 1.24
N THR A 118 -14.07 37.86 0.46
CA THR A 118 -13.28 38.33 -0.69
C THR A 118 -11.89 38.80 -0.27
N ALA A 119 -11.79 39.61 0.78
CA ALA A 119 -10.50 40.10 1.27
C ALA A 119 -9.63 38.97 1.86
N ALA A 120 -10.24 37.97 2.52
CA ALA A 120 -9.54 36.80 3.04
C ALA A 120 -8.97 35.93 1.92
N VAL A 121 -9.74 35.73 0.83
CA VAL A 121 -9.31 34.96 -0.34
C VAL A 121 -8.07 35.57 -0.98
N GLU A 122 -8.01 36.90 -1.11
CA GLU A 122 -6.84 37.60 -1.66
C GLU A 122 -5.59 37.40 -0.79
N ARG A 123 -5.72 37.52 0.54
CA ARG A 123 -4.61 37.29 1.48
C ARG A 123 -4.12 35.84 1.47
N ASP A 124 -5.04 34.90 1.55
CA ASP A 124 -4.75 33.47 1.53
C ASP A 124 -4.09 33.06 0.19
N ALA A 125 -4.57 33.58 -0.94
CA ALA A 125 -3.98 33.31 -2.26
C ALA A 125 -2.52 33.77 -2.33
N GLY A 126 -2.20 34.95 -1.79
CA GLY A 126 -0.83 35.44 -1.67
C GLY A 126 0.05 34.53 -0.82
N SER A 127 -0.44 34.11 0.35
CA SER A 127 0.25 33.20 1.26
C SER A 127 0.53 31.82 0.64
N VAL A 128 -0.47 31.22 -0.03
CA VAL A 128 -0.34 29.92 -0.68
C VAL A 128 0.59 30.00 -1.89
N GLN A 129 0.55 31.09 -2.67
CA GLN A 129 1.47 31.29 -3.78
C GLN A 129 2.92 31.34 -3.30
N GLU A 130 3.18 32.03 -2.19
CA GLU A 130 4.50 32.07 -1.56
C GLU A 130 4.93 30.70 -1.01
N ALA A 131 4.01 29.95 -0.39
CA ALA A 131 4.28 28.59 0.08
C ALA A 131 4.66 27.64 -1.08
N LEU A 132 3.91 27.68 -2.19
CA LEU A 132 4.22 26.91 -3.39
C LEU A 132 5.58 27.29 -3.99
N ARG A 133 5.92 28.59 -4.00
CA ARG A 133 7.22 29.08 -4.48
C ARG A 133 8.37 28.59 -3.61
N ARG A 134 8.22 28.63 -2.28
CA ARG A 134 9.20 28.08 -1.34
C ARG A 134 9.40 26.59 -1.55
N LEU A 135 8.32 25.83 -1.69
CA LEU A 135 8.39 24.39 -1.90
C LEU A 135 9.06 24.04 -3.24
N ALA A 136 8.78 24.79 -4.30
CA ALA A 136 9.43 24.62 -5.60
C ALA A 136 10.93 24.98 -5.60
N ALA A 137 11.40 25.74 -4.60
CA ALA A 137 12.80 26.11 -4.41
C ALA A 137 13.50 25.27 -3.31
N ASP A 138 12.76 24.44 -2.58
CA ASP A 138 13.30 23.60 -1.53
C ASP A 138 14.05 22.41 -2.14
N GLU A 139 15.38 22.39 -2.00
CA GLU A 139 16.26 21.34 -2.51
C GLU A 139 15.88 19.94 -1.99
N ARG A 140 15.42 19.84 -0.75
CA ARG A 140 14.98 18.56 -0.18
C ARG A 140 13.69 18.08 -0.84
N PHE A 141 12.75 18.99 -1.10
CA PHE A 141 11.54 18.66 -1.87
C PHE A 141 11.88 18.24 -3.30
N LEU A 142 12.78 18.97 -3.95
CA LEU A 142 13.23 18.66 -5.30
C LEU A 142 13.98 17.32 -5.39
N ASP A 143 14.79 16.96 -4.37
CA ASP A 143 15.41 15.63 -4.25
C ASP A 143 14.33 14.53 -4.22
N ALA A 144 13.31 14.70 -3.38
CA ALA A 144 12.19 13.76 -3.30
C ALA A 144 11.42 13.63 -4.62
N VAL A 145 11.22 14.74 -5.35
CA VAL A 145 10.62 14.73 -6.69
C VAL A 145 11.53 14.03 -7.70
N ALA A 146 12.84 14.28 -7.69
CA ALA A 146 13.79 13.64 -8.60
C ALA A 146 13.84 12.11 -8.41
N CYS A 147 13.80 11.63 -7.16
CA CYS A 147 13.66 10.20 -6.83
C CYS A 147 12.31 9.61 -7.27
N SER A 148 11.24 10.40 -7.23
CA SER A 148 9.89 9.93 -7.56
C SER A 148 9.55 10.01 -9.06
N SER A 149 10.07 11.01 -9.76
CA SER A 149 9.86 11.28 -11.17
C SER A 149 10.89 12.30 -11.72
N PRO A 150 11.93 11.83 -12.42
CA PRO A 150 12.89 12.70 -13.09
C PRO A 150 12.27 13.65 -14.12
N ALA A 151 11.15 13.26 -14.74
CA ALA A 151 10.41 14.11 -15.67
C ALA A 151 9.74 15.28 -14.92
N ALA A 152 9.07 14.99 -13.80
CA ALA A 152 8.45 16.02 -12.97
C ALA A 152 9.47 17.02 -12.43
N PHE A 153 10.63 16.54 -12.00
CA PHE A 153 11.74 17.39 -11.55
C PHE A 153 12.22 18.34 -12.67
N ARG A 154 12.43 17.84 -13.89
CA ARG A 154 12.83 18.68 -15.04
C ARG A 154 11.79 19.76 -15.35
N ASP A 155 10.50 19.42 -15.26
CA ASP A 155 9.42 20.39 -15.45
C ASP A 155 9.46 21.52 -14.40
N LEU A 156 9.71 21.18 -13.12
CA LEU A 156 9.86 22.17 -12.05
C LEU A 156 11.10 23.05 -12.23
N ARG A 157 12.25 22.45 -12.56
CA ARG A 157 13.52 23.20 -12.74
C ARG A 157 13.53 24.14 -13.94
N ARG A 158 12.79 23.82 -15.01
CA ARG A 158 12.61 24.75 -16.14
C ARG A 158 11.79 26.00 -15.78
N GLY A 159 11.33 26.13 -14.53
CA GLY A 159 10.54 27.26 -14.08
C GLY A 159 9.16 27.32 -14.74
N ALA A 160 8.61 26.17 -15.16
CA ALA A 160 7.27 26.11 -15.71
C ALA A 160 6.28 26.73 -14.71
N ARG A 161 5.34 27.55 -15.19
CA ARG A 161 4.40 28.31 -14.35
C ARG A 161 2.96 27.91 -14.63
N GLY A 162 2.05 28.40 -13.78
CA GLY A 162 0.61 28.26 -13.95
C GLY A 162 0.00 27.06 -13.26
N ALA A 163 -1.29 26.85 -13.50
CA ALA A 163 -2.12 25.92 -12.74
C ALA A 163 -1.62 24.47 -12.80
N ARG A 164 -1.06 24.03 -13.94
CA ARG A 164 -0.48 22.68 -14.08
C ARG A 164 0.61 22.41 -13.05
N ILE A 165 1.54 23.35 -12.88
CA ILE A 165 2.70 23.18 -12.00
C ILE A 165 2.29 23.29 -10.54
N ARG A 166 1.40 24.22 -10.18
CA ARG A 166 0.83 24.29 -8.83
C ARG A 166 0.20 22.96 -8.41
N ARG A 167 -0.60 22.35 -9.29
CA ARG A 167 -1.20 21.03 -9.06
C ARG A 167 -0.16 19.94 -8.88
N GLN A 168 0.90 19.96 -9.69
CA GLN A 168 1.97 18.97 -9.62
C GLN A 168 2.71 19.05 -8.28
N ILE A 169 3.05 20.26 -7.83
CA ILE A 169 3.65 20.51 -6.52
C ILE A 169 2.73 19.98 -5.40
N ALA A 170 1.43 20.34 -5.43
CA ALA A 170 0.47 19.88 -4.43
C ALA A 170 0.29 18.35 -4.43
N ALA A 171 0.34 17.69 -5.59
CA ALA A 171 0.26 16.23 -5.70
C ALA A 171 1.47 15.53 -5.05
N TYR A 172 2.67 16.08 -5.18
CA TYR A 172 3.86 15.58 -4.48
C TYR A 172 3.85 15.93 -2.99
N ALA A 173 3.41 17.13 -2.62
CA ALA A 173 3.26 17.54 -1.23
C ALA A 173 2.37 16.55 -0.45
N GLN A 174 1.17 16.23 -0.98
CA GLN A 174 0.29 15.27 -0.29
C GLN A 174 0.90 13.86 -0.22
N ARG A 175 1.66 13.46 -1.23
CA ARG A 175 2.32 12.17 -1.23
C ARG A 175 3.36 12.10 -0.12
N PHE A 176 4.19 13.14 0.01
CA PHE A 176 5.30 13.16 0.95
C PHE A 176 4.90 13.47 2.39
N CYS A 177 3.72 14.05 2.61
CA CYS A 177 3.25 14.48 3.93
C CYS A 177 2.11 13.63 4.50
N ALA A 178 1.31 12.97 3.66
CA ALA A 178 0.12 12.23 4.10
C ALA A 178 0.13 10.72 3.78
N LYS A 179 1.20 10.21 3.16
CA LYS A 179 1.31 8.78 2.82
C LYS A 179 2.58 8.21 3.43
N CYS A 180 2.41 7.28 4.39
CA CYS A 180 3.50 6.46 4.90
C CYS A 180 3.91 5.49 3.78
N GLU A 181 4.87 5.89 2.97
CA GLU A 181 5.46 5.07 1.92
C GLU A 181 6.83 4.57 2.36
N THR A 182 7.36 3.58 1.67
CA THR A 182 8.71 3.06 1.94
C THR A 182 9.59 3.38 0.75
N MET A 183 9.96 4.65 0.63
CA MET A 183 10.70 5.20 -0.51
C MET A 183 11.60 6.35 -0.03
N SER A 184 12.92 6.14 -0.11
CA SER A 184 13.94 7.15 0.18
C SER A 184 13.75 7.81 1.57
N PHE A 185 14.39 8.96 1.79
CA PHE A 185 14.31 9.73 3.04
C PHE A 185 12.92 10.36 3.29
N PHE A 186 12.04 10.38 2.29
CA PHE A 186 10.67 10.90 2.40
C PHE A 186 9.63 9.83 2.76
N GLY A 187 10.06 8.59 2.84
CA GLY A 187 9.34 7.46 3.42
C GLY A 187 10.35 6.47 4.03
N PRO A 188 11.07 6.89 5.09
CA PRO A 188 12.14 6.08 5.66
C PRO A 188 11.61 4.84 6.38
N ILE A 189 12.41 3.78 6.38
CA ILE A 189 12.21 2.61 7.23
C ILE A 189 12.76 2.95 8.61
N ASN A 190 11.93 2.81 9.63
CA ASN A 190 12.33 2.91 11.02
C ASN A 190 11.96 1.61 11.73
N TYR A 191 12.41 1.44 12.98
CA TYR A 191 12.21 0.19 13.70
C TYR A 191 11.62 0.44 15.08
N GLY A 192 10.92 -0.55 15.60
CA GLY A 192 10.45 -0.54 16.96
C GLY A 192 10.38 -1.94 17.54
N ARG A 193 10.03 -2.01 18.81
CA ARG A 193 9.84 -3.27 19.51
C ARG A 193 8.64 -3.18 20.45
N VAL A 194 7.85 -4.24 20.51
CA VAL A 194 6.84 -4.45 21.54
C VAL A 194 7.48 -5.21 22.70
N GLU A 195 7.35 -4.66 23.90
CA GLU A 195 7.82 -5.24 25.15
C GLU A 195 6.62 -5.40 26.09
N PRO A 196 5.91 -6.54 26.03
CA PRO A 196 4.66 -6.71 26.75
C PRO A 196 4.81 -6.65 28.27
N ASP A 197 5.98 -7.03 28.78
CA ASP A 197 6.28 -7.04 30.22
C ASP A 197 6.65 -5.64 30.74
N LEU A 198 6.88 -4.67 29.84
CA LEU A 198 7.11 -3.29 30.21
C LEU A 198 5.78 -2.64 30.62
N THR A 199 5.62 -2.34 31.91
CA THR A 199 4.40 -1.71 32.45
C THR A 199 4.29 -0.22 32.12
N GLY A 200 5.41 0.44 31.81
CA GLY A 200 5.47 1.84 31.43
C GLY A 200 4.88 2.14 30.05
N PRO A 201 4.57 3.41 29.75
CA PRO A 201 3.99 3.79 28.46
C PRO A 201 5.00 3.61 27.32
N ALA A 202 4.51 3.65 26.07
CA ALA A 202 5.36 3.64 24.89
C ALA A 202 6.31 4.85 24.87
N ARG A 203 7.51 4.64 24.36
CA ARG A 203 8.60 5.63 24.28
C ARG A 203 9.18 5.66 22.89
N MET A 204 9.75 6.79 22.50
CA MET A 204 10.48 6.91 21.24
C MET A 204 11.78 7.68 21.42
N GLU A 205 12.75 7.33 20.59
CA GLU A 205 13.99 8.07 20.37
C GLU A 205 14.03 8.47 18.91
N TRP A 206 14.22 9.76 18.62
CA TRP A 206 14.28 10.27 17.25
C TRP A 206 15.15 11.51 17.17
N SER A 207 16.11 11.52 16.24
CA SER A 207 16.99 12.69 16.01
C SER A 207 16.41 13.67 14.99
N GLY A 208 15.11 13.58 14.70
CA GLY A 208 14.40 14.46 13.77
C GLY A 208 14.37 13.98 12.32
N HIS A 209 13.46 14.56 11.54
CA HIS A 209 13.12 14.11 10.17
C HIS A 209 14.20 14.38 9.11
N ARG A 210 15.20 15.20 9.45
CA ARG A 210 16.34 15.51 8.58
C ARG A 210 17.48 14.50 8.71
N ASN A 211 17.54 13.78 9.83
CA ASN A 211 18.58 12.78 10.05
C ASN A 211 18.18 11.44 9.42
N CYS A 212 18.84 11.11 8.31
CA CYS A 212 18.66 9.89 7.56
C CYS A 212 20.05 9.21 7.44
N PRO A 213 20.45 8.38 8.43
CA PRO A 213 21.83 7.92 8.55
C PRO A 213 22.35 7.17 7.33
N GLU A 214 21.47 6.44 6.66
CA GLU A 214 21.85 5.65 5.49
C GLU A 214 20.73 5.67 4.44
N ARG A 215 21.15 5.77 3.18
CA ARG A 215 20.32 5.71 1.97
C ARG A 215 21.01 4.77 0.99
N ARG A 216 20.27 3.81 0.42
CA ARG A 216 20.77 2.86 -0.58
C ARG A 216 19.96 2.96 -1.86
N ALA A 217 20.65 2.95 -3.00
CA ALA A 217 20.02 2.92 -4.31
C ALA A 217 19.95 1.50 -4.88
N PHE A 218 18.87 1.21 -5.59
CA PHE A 218 18.57 -0.08 -6.20
C PHE A 218 18.07 0.15 -7.62
N THR A 219 18.27 -0.82 -8.50
CA THR A 219 17.76 -0.75 -9.86
C THR A 219 16.36 -1.32 -9.99
N ALA A 220 15.63 -0.83 -10.99
CA ALA A 220 14.44 -1.51 -11.50
C ALA A 220 14.79 -2.91 -12.00
N ALA A 221 13.85 -3.86 -11.90
CA ALA A 221 14.10 -5.27 -12.27
C ALA A 221 14.62 -5.44 -13.71
N ARG A 222 14.13 -4.59 -14.63
CA ARG A 222 14.54 -4.57 -16.04
C ARG A 222 16.04 -4.38 -16.27
N VAL A 223 16.76 -3.72 -15.35
CA VAL A 223 18.22 -3.53 -15.47
C VAL A 223 18.94 -4.85 -15.23
N GLY A 224 18.50 -5.61 -14.21
CA GLY A 224 19.00 -6.96 -13.96
C GLY A 224 18.66 -7.92 -15.09
N ASP A 225 17.44 -7.85 -15.64
CA ASP A 225 17.06 -8.66 -16.81
C ASP A 225 17.95 -8.37 -18.04
N ALA A 226 18.26 -7.10 -18.30
CA ALA A 226 19.16 -6.71 -19.40
C ALA A 226 20.59 -7.25 -19.19
N LEU A 227 21.12 -7.15 -17.96
CA LEU A 227 22.42 -7.73 -17.60
C LEU A 227 22.46 -9.25 -17.84
N GLN A 228 21.41 -9.96 -17.40
CA GLN A 228 21.30 -11.41 -17.60
C GLN A 228 21.15 -11.78 -19.08
N ALA A 229 20.43 -10.97 -19.86
CA ALA A 229 20.34 -11.16 -21.31
C ALA A 229 21.71 -10.99 -22.00
N ALA A 230 22.50 -9.98 -21.60
CA ALA A 230 23.85 -9.78 -22.11
C ALA A 230 24.79 -10.96 -21.76
N LEU A 231 24.71 -11.47 -20.52
CA LEU A 231 25.46 -12.67 -20.11
C LEU A 231 25.14 -13.88 -20.99
N LEU A 232 23.86 -14.10 -21.30
CA LEU A 232 23.42 -15.23 -22.13
C LEU A 232 23.82 -15.09 -23.60
N ALA A 233 23.96 -13.85 -24.09
CA ALA A 233 24.36 -13.57 -25.46
C ALA A 233 25.88 -13.56 -25.65
N HIS A 234 26.66 -13.36 -24.58
CA HIS A 234 28.12 -13.30 -24.66
C HIS A 234 28.72 -14.67 -25.00
N PRO A 235 29.42 -14.85 -26.13
CA PRO A 235 29.85 -16.18 -26.61
C PRO A 235 30.70 -16.98 -25.61
N ALA A 236 31.70 -16.33 -24.99
CA ALA A 236 32.57 -16.99 -24.02
C ALA A 236 31.84 -17.32 -22.70
N ALA A 237 31.00 -16.43 -22.20
CA ALA A 237 30.18 -16.66 -21.00
C ALA A 237 29.19 -17.80 -21.24
N ALA A 238 28.46 -17.77 -22.35
CA ALA A 238 27.42 -18.73 -22.68
C ALA A 238 27.92 -20.19 -22.67
N GLY A 239 29.14 -20.44 -23.18
CA GLY A 239 29.77 -21.76 -23.16
C GLY A 239 30.21 -22.23 -21.76
N ARG A 240 30.44 -21.30 -20.83
CA ARG A 240 30.87 -21.56 -19.45
C ARG A 240 29.75 -21.54 -18.42
N LEU A 241 28.53 -21.20 -18.82
CA LEU A 241 27.39 -21.25 -17.93
C LEU A 241 27.17 -22.69 -17.45
N VAL A 242 26.98 -22.86 -16.14
CA VAL A 242 26.58 -24.13 -15.54
C VAL A 242 25.07 -24.11 -15.32
N PRO A 243 24.26 -24.68 -16.24
CA PRO A 243 22.82 -24.69 -16.12
C PRO A 243 22.33 -25.72 -15.08
N ARG A 244 21.22 -25.38 -14.42
CA ARG A 244 20.51 -26.23 -13.45
C ARG A 244 19.02 -26.26 -13.76
N ARG A 245 18.41 -27.45 -13.64
CA ARG A 245 16.95 -27.62 -13.63
C ARG A 245 16.30 -26.88 -12.47
N LYS A 246 15.20 -26.18 -12.77
CA LYS A 246 14.49 -25.33 -11.82
C LYS A 246 13.03 -25.72 -11.65
N THR A 247 12.23 -25.52 -12.70
CA THR A 247 10.76 -25.61 -12.62
C THR A 247 10.25 -27.04 -12.82
N TRP A 248 11.02 -27.92 -13.48
CA TRP A 248 10.55 -29.23 -13.95
C TRP A 248 11.60 -30.30 -13.63
N ALA A 249 11.17 -31.45 -13.13
CA ALA A 249 12.04 -32.59 -12.80
C ALA A 249 12.12 -33.59 -13.96
N GLY A 250 10.98 -33.93 -14.57
CA GLY A 250 10.86 -34.92 -15.63
C GLY A 250 11.25 -34.43 -17.03
N PRO A 251 10.98 -35.24 -18.07
CA PRO A 251 11.16 -34.84 -19.46
C PRO A 251 10.33 -33.61 -19.82
N VAL A 252 10.88 -32.74 -20.67
CA VAL A 252 10.25 -31.49 -21.12
C VAL A 252 10.00 -31.51 -22.63
N PRO A 253 8.93 -30.87 -23.13
CA PRO A 253 8.68 -30.81 -24.57
C PRO A 253 9.68 -29.89 -25.29
N ALA A 254 10.08 -30.26 -26.51
CA ALA A 254 11.02 -29.51 -27.34
C ALA A 254 10.59 -28.05 -27.60
N GLY A 255 9.28 -27.83 -27.81
CA GLY A 255 8.72 -26.47 -27.90
C GLY A 255 9.36 -25.61 -28.99
N GLY A 256 9.66 -26.21 -30.15
CA GLY A 256 10.23 -25.54 -31.32
C GLY A 256 11.74 -25.69 -31.49
N ASP A 257 12.47 -26.12 -30.45
CA ASP A 257 13.92 -26.40 -30.54
C ASP A 257 14.18 -27.85 -30.08
N PRO A 258 14.60 -28.74 -30.99
CA PRO A 258 14.75 -30.17 -30.69
C PRO A 258 15.86 -30.46 -29.67
N LEU A 259 16.82 -29.55 -29.46
CA LEU A 259 17.90 -29.74 -28.49
C LEU A 259 17.49 -29.43 -27.04
N VAL A 260 16.41 -28.68 -26.84
CA VAL A 260 15.99 -28.24 -25.49
C VAL A 260 15.78 -29.41 -24.51
N PRO A 261 15.08 -30.50 -24.85
CA PRO A 261 14.87 -31.62 -23.93
C PRO A 261 16.18 -32.28 -23.50
N ASP A 262 17.10 -32.47 -24.45
CA ASP A 262 18.41 -33.09 -24.23
C ASP A 262 19.32 -32.24 -23.35
N VAL A 263 19.32 -30.93 -23.57
CA VAL A 263 20.05 -29.96 -22.74
C VAL A 263 19.48 -29.91 -21.34
N VAL A 264 18.15 -29.83 -21.20
CA VAL A 264 17.48 -29.79 -19.89
C VAL A 264 17.75 -31.08 -19.09
N GLY A 265 17.75 -32.23 -19.75
CA GLY A 265 18.06 -33.52 -19.10
C GLY A 265 19.49 -33.63 -18.56
N ARG A 266 20.44 -32.92 -19.17
CA ARG A 266 21.87 -32.92 -18.78
C ARG A 266 22.27 -31.76 -17.86
N ALA A 267 21.38 -30.79 -17.63
CA ALA A 267 21.57 -29.63 -16.75
C ALA A 267 21.46 -30.01 -15.26
N ASP A 268 22.52 -30.62 -14.73
CA ASP A 268 22.62 -31.10 -13.35
C ASP A 268 23.15 -30.05 -12.35
N GLY A 269 23.43 -28.83 -12.82
CA GLY A 269 24.02 -27.76 -12.00
C GLY A 269 25.50 -27.95 -11.71
N ARG A 270 26.17 -28.90 -12.37
CA ARG A 270 27.62 -29.16 -12.27
C ARG A 270 28.33 -28.94 -13.59
N ARG A 271 27.77 -29.47 -14.69
CA ARG A 271 28.38 -29.34 -16.03
C ARG A 271 28.13 -27.99 -16.67
N ASP A 272 29.16 -27.44 -17.33
CA ASP A 272 29.01 -26.25 -18.16
C ASP A 272 28.40 -26.58 -19.54
N VAL A 273 27.99 -25.55 -20.28
CA VAL A 273 27.40 -25.68 -21.62
C VAL A 273 28.36 -26.35 -22.61
N THR A 274 29.68 -26.18 -22.45
CA THR A 274 30.70 -26.80 -23.31
C THR A 274 30.79 -28.30 -23.05
N GLU A 275 30.76 -28.72 -21.78
CA GLU A 275 30.71 -30.12 -21.38
C GLU A 275 29.41 -30.80 -21.84
N ILE A 276 28.27 -30.10 -21.74
CA ILE A 276 26.99 -30.60 -22.26
C ILE A 276 27.05 -30.76 -23.79
N ALA A 277 27.67 -29.81 -24.49
CA ALA A 277 27.88 -29.89 -25.93
C ALA A 277 28.74 -31.08 -26.35
N ALA A 278 29.83 -31.34 -25.63
CA ALA A 278 30.67 -32.51 -25.86
C ALA A 278 29.92 -33.83 -25.62
N LEU A 279 29.07 -33.90 -24.59
CA LEU A 279 28.25 -35.09 -24.30
C LEU A 279 27.14 -35.33 -25.33
N LEU A 280 26.67 -34.28 -25.98
CA LEU A 280 25.64 -34.35 -27.02
C LEU A 280 26.22 -34.55 -28.42
N ASP A 281 27.52 -34.39 -28.59
CA ASP A 281 28.19 -34.30 -29.89
C ASP A 281 27.56 -33.21 -30.79
N VAL A 282 27.29 -32.04 -30.19
CA VAL A 282 26.63 -30.89 -30.84
C VAL A 282 27.50 -29.65 -30.70
N PRO A 283 27.59 -28.75 -31.70
CA PRO A 283 28.33 -27.51 -31.56
C PRO A 283 27.88 -26.65 -30.36
N VAL A 284 28.85 -26.15 -29.58
CA VAL A 284 28.60 -25.32 -28.37
C VAL A 284 27.59 -24.19 -28.62
N ARG A 285 27.66 -23.53 -29.79
CA ARG A 285 26.73 -22.44 -30.17
C ARG A 285 25.26 -22.88 -30.18
N GLN A 286 24.97 -24.11 -30.61
CA GLN A 286 23.61 -24.62 -30.69
C GLN A 286 23.10 -25.01 -29.29
N VAL A 287 23.96 -25.63 -28.47
CA VAL A 287 23.65 -25.94 -27.07
C VAL A 287 23.46 -24.67 -26.24
N ALA A 288 24.26 -23.62 -26.48
CA ALA A 288 24.10 -22.31 -25.86
C ALA A 288 22.74 -21.67 -26.24
N ALA A 289 22.37 -21.71 -27.52
CA ALA A 289 21.07 -21.22 -27.99
C ALA A 289 19.89 -21.97 -27.36
N ALA A 290 19.96 -23.31 -27.31
CA ALA A 290 18.96 -24.15 -26.67
C ALA A 290 18.88 -23.91 -25.15
N THR A 291 20.02 -23.70 -24.49
CA THR A 291 20.12 -23.32 -23.07
C THR A 291 19.41 -21.99 -22.82
N ALA A 292 19.70 -20.96 -23.62
CA ALA A 292 19.03 -19.67 -23.53
C ALA A 292 17.52 -19.77 -23.80
N THR A 293 17.09 -20.60 -24.75
CA THR A 293 15.67 -20.90 -24.99
C THR A 293 15.02 -21.56 -23.77
N ALA A 294 15.68 -22.55 -23.16
CA ALA A 294 15.19 -23.23 -21.97
C ALA A 294 15.08 -22.28 -20.76
N MET A 295 16.00 -21.33 -20.60
CA MET A 295 15.94 -20.28 -19.57
C MET A 295 14.80 -19.28 -19.81
N ARG A 296 14.59 -18.84 -21.06
CA ARG A 296 13.43 -18.00 -21.42
C ARG A 296 12.10 -18.69 -21.13
N ARG A 297 12.04 -20.02 -21.33
CA ARG A 297 10.90 -20.87 -20.97
C ARG A 297 10.79 -21.17 -19.47
N GLY A 298 11.75 -20.71 -18.65
CA GLY A 298 11.78 -20.91 -17.21
C GLY A 298 12.17 -22.32 -16.75
N LEU A 299 12.66 -23.18 -17.65
CA LEU A 299 13.02 -24.57 -17.35
C LEU A 299 14.37 -24.66 -16.61
N LEU A 300 15.31 -23.81 -17.02
CA LEU A 300 16.67 -23.74 -16.48
C LEU A 300 16.96 -22.40 -15.80
N THR A 301 17.95 -22.42 -14.92
CA THR A 301 18.71 -21.26 -14.42
C THR A 301 20.21 -21.56 -14.59
N HIS A 302 21.10 -20.62 -14.26
CA HIS A 302 22.55 -20.84 -14.24
C HIS A 302 23.22 -20.21 -13.01
N ARG A 303 24.46 -20.58 -12.72
CA ARG A 303 25.25 -20.10 -11.57
C ARG A 303 25.60 -18.61 -11.55
N LEU A 304 25.42 -17.89 -12.66
CA LEU A 304 25.57 -16.43 -12.72
C LEU A 304 24.22 -15.69 -12.70
N CYS A 305 23.11 -16.41 -12.51
CA CYS A 305 21.79 -15.84 -12.33
C CYS A 305 21.51 -15.65 -10.83
N PRO A 306 21.34 -14.41 -10.34
CA PRO A 306 21.15 -14.17 -8.92
C PRO A 306 19.81 -14.76 -8.47
N PRO A 307 19.75 -15.32 -7.24
CA PRO A 307 18.48 -15.72 -6.64
C PRO A 307 17.48 -14.58 -6.67
N ALA A 308 16.25 -14.86 -7.09
CA ALA A 308 15.21 -13.84 -7.13
C ALA A 308 14.92 -13.26 -5.74
N THR A 309 15.22 -13.99 -4.66
CA THR A 309 14.98 -13.59 -3.26
C THR A 309 16.12 -12.78 -2.61
N THR A 310 17.25 -12.55 -3.28
CA THR A 310 18.38 -11.77 -2.72
C THR A 310 18.11 -10.26 -2.66
N THR A 311 18.54 -9.55 -1.63
CA THR A 311 18.38 -8.07 -1.58
C THR A 311 19.37 -7.33 -2.47
N ASP A 312 20.54 -7.90 -2.74
CA ASP A 312 21.59 -7.32 -3.58
C ASP A 312 21.92 -8.24 -4.77
N PRO A 313 21.14 -8.19 -5.86
CA PRO A 313 21.38 -9.04 -7.03
C PRO A 313 22.64 -8.62 -7.81
N LEU A 314 23.04 -7.35 -7.78
CA LEU A 314 24.17 -6.85 -8.56
C LEU A 314 25.49 -7.23 -7.90
N GLY A 315 25.61 -7.02 -6.58
CA GLY A 315 26.76 -7.47 -5.81
C GLY A 315 26.95 -8.99 -5.90
N TRP A 316 25.84 -9.75 -5.88
CA TRP A 316 25.87 -11.19 -6.06
C TRP A 316 26.45 -11.60 -7.42
N VAL A 317 26.02 -10.94 -8.51
CA VAL A 317 26.58 -11.22 -9.86
C VAL A 317 28.05 -10.82 -9.93
N ARG A 318 28.43 -9.67 -9.37
CA ARG A 318 29.82 -9.19 -9.35
C ARG A 318 30.74 -10.18 -8.64
N GLU A 319 30.35 -10.66 -7.45
CA GLU A 319 31.13 -11.65 -6.69
C GLU A 319 31.34 -12.93 -7.50
N ARG A 320 30.29 -13.40 -8.20
CA ARG A 320 30.35 -14.61 -9.01
C ARG A 320 31.20 -14.46 -10.26
N LEU A 321 31.14 -13.31 -10.94
CA LEU A 321 32.01 -13.02 -12.08
C LEU A 321 33.49 -12.98 -11.68
N ALA A 322 33.80 -12.45 -10.48
CA ALA A 322 35.16 -12.44 -9.96
C ALA A 322 35.67 -13.84 -9.60
N ALA A 323 34.80 -14.71 -9.07
CA ALA A 323 35.14 -16.08 -8.69
C ALA A 323 35.29 -17.02 -9.90
N GLU A 324 34.52 -16.80 -10.97
CA GLU A 324 34.46 -17.66 -12.16
C GLU A 324 34.70 -16.82 -13.44
N PRO A 325 35.91 -16.26 -13.65
CA PRO A 325 36.19 -15.40 -14.79
C PRO A 325 36.17 -16.19 -16.12
N PHE A 326 35.76 -15.51 -17.18
CA PHE A 326 35.79 -16.02 -18.55
C PHE A 326 36.41 -14.98 -19.50
N PRO A 327 36.94 -15.38 -20.68
CA PRO A 327 37.51 -14.44 -21.64
C PRO A 327 36.52 -13.34 -22.05
N GLY A 328 36.90 -12.06 -21.88
CA GLY A 328 36.04 -10.91 -22.18
C GLY A 328 35.12 -10.49 -21.02
N ALA A 329 35.21 -11.14 -19.86
CA ALA A 329 34.46 -10.73 -18.67
C ALA A 329 34.82 -9.32 -18.19
N GLU A 330 35.97 -8.77 -18.59
CA GLU A 330 36.47 -7.46 -18.14
C GLU A 330 35.53 -6.32 -18.54
N GLU A 331 34.97 -6.34 -19.76
CA GLU A 331 34.04 -5.31 -20.24
C GLU A 331 32.72 -5.33 -19.48
N LEU A 332 32.18 -6.54 -19.24
CA LEU A 332 30.94 -6.72 -18.49
C LEU A 332 31.13 -6.37 -17.02
N THR A 333 32.24 -6.79 -16.43
CA THR A 333 32.61 -6.48 -15.04
C THR A 333 32.80 -4.98 -14.88
N GLY A 334 33.52 -4.32 -15.79
CA GLY A 334 33.69 -2.87 -15.78
C GLY A 334 32.36 -2.11 -15.90
N SER A 335 31.45 -2.57 -16.76
CA SER A 335 30.11 -1.97 -16.87
C SER A 335 29.25 -2.20 -15.63
N LEU A 336 29.37 -3.36 -14.98
CA LEU A 336 28.69 -3.68 -13.72
C LEU A 336 29.26 -2.85 -12.55
N ASP A 337 30.57 -2.69 -12.49
CA ASP A 337 31.25 -1.84 -11.50
C ASP A 337 30.88 -0.37 -11.71
N GLU A 338 30.78 0.10 -12.96
CA GLU A 338 30.24 1.43 -13.27
C GLU A 338 28.80 1.55 -12.73
N LEU A 339 27.92 0.58 -13.01
CA LEU A 339 26.55 0.59 -12.49
C LEU A 339 26.53 0.67 -10.95
N ILE A 340 27.33 -0.14 -10.25
CA ILE A 340 27.39 -0.13 -8.79
C ILE A 340 27.89 1.23 -8.29
N ALA A 341 28.95 1.79 -8.89
CA ALA A 341 29.45 3.12 -8.53
C ALA A 341 28.41 4.24 -8.76
N LEU A 342 27.60 4.15 -9.82
CA LEU A 342 26.49 5.08 -10.07
C LEU A 342 25.41 4.98 -8.99
N LEU A 343 25.10 3.76 -8.54
CA LEU A 343 24.15 3.52 -7.45
C LEU A 343 24.69 4.02 -6.11
N ASP A 344 25.97 3.80 -5.81
CA ASP A 344 26.61 4.29 -4.58
C ASP A 344 26.65 5.82 -4.53
N ALA A 345 26.90 6.48 -5.67
CA ALA A 345 26.90 7.93 -5.77
C ALA A 345 25.49 8.56 -5.72
N HIS A 346 24.45 7.81 -6.13
CA HIS A 346 23.11 8.37 -6.32
C HIS A 346 22.48 8.95 -5.04
N PRO A 347 22.47 8.27 -3.87
CA PRO A 347 21.78 8.78 -2.69
C PRO A 347 22.28 10.12 -2.17
N GLY A 348 23.60 10.35 -2.23
CA GLY A 348 24.24 11.59 -1.76
C GLY A 348 24.31 12.71 -2.80
N ALA A 349 23.93 12.43 -4.05
CA ALA A 349 23.98 13.41 -5.14
C ALA A 349 22.88 14.48 -5.02
N PRO A 350 23.12 15.72 -5.48
CA PRO A 350 22.06 16.73 -5.61
C PRO A 350 21.02 16.32 -6.68
N PRO A 351 19.81 16.90 -6.67
CA PRO A 351 18.69 16.48 -7.51
C PRO A 351 19.00 16.41 -9.02
N GLU A 352 19.74 17.38 -9.57
CA GLU A 352 20.16 17.41 -10.98
C GLU A 352 21.03 16.21 -11.31
N ARG A 353 22.05 15.99 -10.47
CA ARG A 353 23.00 14.91 -10.66
C ARG A 353 22.33 13.56 -10.52
N LYS A 354 21.33 13.40 -9.65
CA LYS A 354 20.52 12.16 -9.59
C LYS A 354 19.84 11.83 -10.91
N VAL A 355 19.26 12.84 -11.57
CA VAL A 355 18.62 12.64 -12.88
C VAL A 355 19.65 12.25 -13.95
N GLU A 356 20.84 12.83 -13.92
CA GLU A 356 21.94 12.43 -14.81
C GLU A 356 22.40 10.99 -14.57
N LEU A 357 22.63 10.62 -13.30
CA LEU A 357 23.02 9.26 -12.91
C LEU A 357 21.97 8.24 -13.36
N GLN A 358 20.69 8.53 -13.18
CA GLN A 358 19.59 7.70 -13.70
C GLN A 358 19.62 7.57 -15.22
N GLY A 359 19.96 8.64 -15.94
CA GLY A 359 20.16 8.62 -17.39
C GLY A 359 21.31 7.70 -17.80
N ARG A 360 22.43 7.71 -17.05
CA ARG A 360 23.57 6.82 -17.31
C ARG A 360 23.24 5.36 -17.03
N VAL A 361 22.52 5.06 -15.94
CA VAL A 361 22.01 3.69 -15.66
C VAL A 361 21.11 3.21 -16.80
N ALA A 362 20.25 4.07 -17.35
CA ALA A 362 19.41 3.73 -18.49
C ALA A 362 20.21 3.44 -19.76
N ALA A 363 21.28 4.19 -20.00
CA ALA A 363 22.17 3.96 -21.13
C ALA A 363 22.91 2.61 -21.02
N LEU A 364 23.41 2.24 -19.82
CA LEU A 364 24.03 0.93 -19.58
C LEU A 364 23.06 -0.22 -19.83
N ALA A 365 21.84 -0.14 -19.26
CA ALA A 365 20.82 -1.16 -19.47
C ALA A 365 20.44 -1.30 -20.95
N ALA A 366 20.31 -0.19 -21.69
CA ALA A 366 20.04 -0.21 -23.12
C ALA A 366 21.20 -0.81 -23.93
N GLY A 367 22.46 -0.56 -23.53
CA GLY A 367 23.64 -1.17 -24.14
C GLY A 367 23.65 -2.69 -23.99
N TRP A 368 23.35 -3.21 -22.79
CA TRP A 368 23.23 -4.65 -22.56
C TRP A 368 22.09 -5.30 -23.35
N ASP A 369 20.93 -4.65 -23.41
CA ASP A 369 19.80 -5.12 -24.23
C ASP A 369 20.18 -5.16 -25.72
N ALA A 370 20.85 -4.13 -26.24
CA ALA A 370 21.29 -4.07 -27.63
C ALA A 370 22.34 -5.15 -27.96
N ALA A 371 23.28 -5.43 -27.05
CA ALA A 371 24.23 -6.52 -27.20
C ALA A 371 23.53 -7.89 -27.25
N ALA A 372 22.43 -8.06 -26.52
CA ALA A 372 21.70 -9.32 -26.46
C ALA A 372 20.76 -9.56 -27.64
N THR A 373 20.15 -8.52 -28.21
CA THR A 373 19.13 -8.64 -29.28
C THR A 373 19.55 -8.11 -30.64
N GLY A 374 20.74 -7.51 -30.76
CA GLY A 374 21.11 -6.68 -31.91
C GLY A 374 20.44 -5.30 -31.89
N PRO A 375 20.78 -4.40 -32.83
CA PRO A 375 20.18 -3.07 -32.93
C PRO A 375 18.68 -3.18 -33.24
N ARG A 376 17.85 -2.57 -32.40
CA ARG A 376 16.39 -2.48 -32.60
C ARG A 376 16.03 -1.26 -33.44
N GLU A 377 15.06 -1.41 -34.34
CA GLU A 377 14.41 -0.25 -34.96
C GLU A 377 13.67 0.58 -33.89
N PRO A 378 13.77 1.93 -33.93
CA PRO A 378 13.02 2.79 -33.02
C PRO A 378 11.51 2.66 -33.32
N GLY A 379 10.74 2.01 -32.44
CA GLY A 379 9.28 1.92 -32.57
C GLY A 379 8.65 0.54 -32.31
N ALA A 380 9.44 -0.53 -32.20
CA ALA A 380 8.95 -1.83 -31.73
C ALA A 380 8.66 -1.77 -30.22
N GLY A 381 7.43 -1.39 -29.87
CA GLY A 381 7.03 -1.08 -28.49
C GLY A 381 7.29 -2.19 -27.47
N ASP A 382 7.45 -1.78 -26.21
CA ASP A 382 7.55 -2.58 -24.96
C ASP A 382 6.48 -3.68 -24.77
N ALA A 383 5.53 -3.83 -25.70
CA ALA A 383 4.40 -4.73 -25.61
C ALA A 383 4.77 -6.23 -25.65
N ALA A 384 5.96 -6.60 -26.15
CA ALA A 384 6.38 -7.99 -26.26
C ALA A 384 7.01 -8.58 -24.97
N ARG A 385 7.35 -7.76 -23.98
CA ARG A 385 7.81 -8.22 -22.65
C ARG A 385 6.65 -8.01 -21.68
N GLY A 386 5.81 -9.02 -21.52
CA GLY A 386 4.56 -9.02 -20.75
C GLY A 386 4.68 -8.47 -19.32
N THR A 387 4.62 -7.14 -19.19
CA THR A 387 4.61 -6.39 -17.93
C THR A 387 3.31 -5.59 -17.83
N GLY A 388 2.19 -6.30 -17.95
CA GLY A 388 0.82 -5.76 -17.85
C GLY A 388 0.44 -5.24 -16.47
N SER A 389 1.37 -5.18 -15.52
CA SER A 389 1.18 -4.52 -14.22
C SER A 389 2.48 -3.83 -13.84
N ARG A 390 2.67 -2.60 -14.34
CA ARG A 390 3.76 -1.71 -13.88
C ARG A 390 3.47 -1.31 -12.43
N PHE A 391 4.00 -2.09 -11.49
CA PHE A 391 3.97 -1.76 -10.06
C PHE A 391 4.66 -0.40 -9.82
N TYR A 392 4.22 0.36 -8.82
CA TYR A 392 4.71 1.75 -8.62
C TYR A 392 6.26 1.82 -8.48
N ASN A 393 6.85 0.80 -7.87
CA ASN A 393 8.29 0.68 -7.60
C ASN A 393 9.15 0.30 -8.81
N ASP A 394 8.64 0.27 -10.03
CA ASP A 394 9.47 0.01 -11.23
C ASP A 394 9.30 1.13 -12.29
N ARG A 395 8.62 2.23 -11.93
CA ARG A 395 8.36 3.38 -12.83
C ARG A 395 9.61 4.21 -13.12
N VAL A 396 10.48 4.38 -12.13
CA VAL A 396 11.82 4.97 -12.30
C VAL A 396 12.84 3.84 -12.50
N ILE A 397 14.05 4.15 -12.96
CA ILE A 397 15.08 3.12 -13.21
C ILE A 397 15.99 2.88 -12.01
N VAL A 398 16.11 3.88 -11.12
CA VAL A 398 16.78 3.80 -9.84
C VAL A 398 15.77 4.15 -8.75
N HIS A 399 15.64 3.28 -7.75
CA HIS A 399 14.84 3.48 -6.56
C HIS A 399 15.78 3.64 -5.37
N GLU A 400 15.32 4.34 -4.35
CA GLU A 400 16.11 4.54 -3.15
C GLU A 400 15.32 4.06 -1.93
N ALA A 401 15.99 3.35 -1.02
CA ALA A 401 15.49 3.05 0.31
C ALA A 401 16.36 3.79 1.32
N ALA A 402 15.76 4.20 2.43
CA ALA A 402 16.50 4.90 3.46
C ALA A 402 16.04 4.48 4.85
N VAL A 403 16.93 4.57 5.82
CA VAL A 403 16.64 4.35 7.23
C VAL A 403 16.63 5.69 7.96
N GLY A 404 15.63 5.87 8.81
CA GLY A 404 15.58 7.01 9.73
C GLY A 404 16.13 6.64 11.10
N THR A 405 16.20 7.61 12.00
CA THR A 405 16.70 7.42 13.36
C THR A 405 15.63 7.00 14.37
N LEU A 406 14.36 6.91 13.96
CA LEU A 406 13.26 6.65 14.88
C LEU A 406 13.34 5.23 15.42
N ARG A 407 13.37 5.12 16.75
CA ARG A 407 13.24 3.87 17.49
C ARG A 407 12.07 3.97 18.44
N VAL A 408 11.13 3.03 18.37
CA VAL A 408 9.94 3.01 19.24
C VAL A 408 9.98 1.78 20.14
N THR A 409 9.80 1.97 21.45
CA THR A 409 9.59 0.88 22.40
C THR A 409 8.16 0.95 22.90
N VAL A 410 7.37 -0.09 22.66
CA VAL A 410 5.94 -0.15 22.98
C VAL A 410 5.73 -1.02 24.21
N GLY A 411 5.33 -0.39 25.32
CA GLY A 411 4.91 -1.04 26.57
C GLY A 411 3.48 -0.65 26.97
N GLY A 412 3.07 -1.07 28.16
CA GLY A 412 1.84 -0.62 28.83
C GLY A 412 0.57 -0.91 28.04
N ASP A 413 -0.35 0.06 28.05
CA ASP A 413 -1.67 -0.07 27.40
C ASP A 413 -1.58 -0.31 25.89
N LEU A 414 -0.62 0.33 25.22
CA LEU A 414 -0.45 0.16 23.78
C LEU A 414 0.00 -1.25 23.44
N ALA A 415 0.97 -1.81 24.19
CA ALA A 415 1.39 -3.21 24.01
C ALA A 415 0.24 -4.18 24.26
N ARG A 416 -0.60 -3.92 25.28
CA ARG A 416 -1.77 -4.74 25.59
C ARG A 416 -2.79 -4.72 24.46
N ASP A 417 -3.14 -3.55 23.95
CA ASP A 417 -4.12 -3.42 22.87
C ASP A 417 -3.59 -3.97 21.53
N LEU A 418 -2.30 -3.79 21.23
CA LEU A 418 -1.68 -4.41 20.05
C LEU A 418 -1.75 -5.94 20.12
N ARG A 419 -1.69 -6.56 21.30
CA ARG A 419 -1.82 -8.02 21.45
C ARG A 419 -3.28 -8.48 21.49
N GLY A 420 -4.07 -7.93 22.41
CA GLY A 420 -5.43 -8.39 22.69
C GLY A 420 -6.46 -7.78 21.74
N ALA A 421 -6.57 -6.45 21.73
CA ALA A 421 -7.63 -5.75 21.00
C ALA A 421 -7.48 -5.89 19.49
N VAL A 422 -6.26 -5.74 18.94
CA VAL A 422 -6.00 -5.99 17.52
C VAL A 422 -6.20 -7.47 17.18
N GLY A 423 -5.72 -8.40 18.04
CA GLY A 423 -5.95 -9.84 17.86
C GLY A 423 -7.44 -10.19 17.74
N SER A 424 -8.31 -9.55 18.53
CA SER A 424 -9.76 -9.77 18.50
C SER A 424 -10.38 -9.35 17.16
N VAL A 425 -9.85 -8.27 16.54
CA VAL A 425 -10.24 -7.88 15.19
C VAL A 425 -9.73 -8.89 14.16
N LEU A 426 -8.50 -9.37 14.32
CA LEU A 426 -7.92 -10.37 13.44
C LEU A 426 -8.68 -11.69 13.47
N ASP A 427 -9.31 -12.08 14.58
CA ASP A 427 -10.18 -13.26 14.65
C ASP A 427 -11.38 -13.14 13.68
N LEU A 428 -12.06 -11.99 13.65
CA LEU A 428 -13.16 -11.74 12.71
C LEU A 428 -12.68 -11.83 11.25
N LEU A 429 -11.51 -11.26 10.96
CA LEU A 429 -10.95 -11.26 9.61
C LEU A 429 -10.44 -12.63 9.18
N ALA A 430 -9.84 -13.39 10.10
CA ALA A 430 -9.38 -14.75 9.87
C ALA A 430 -10.56 -15.68 9.58
N HIS A 431 -11.66 -15.54 10.32
CA HIS A 431 -12.85 -16.33 10.07
C HIS A 431 -13.48 -16.03 8.70
N ASP A 432 -13.64 -14.75 8.34
CA ASP A 432 -14.16 -14.38 7.02
C ASP A 432 -13.23 -14.84 5.86
N ALA A 433 -11.91 -14.81 6.10
CA ALA A 433 -10.91 -15.34 5.17
C ALA A 433 -11.02 -16.85 5.00
N GLU A 434 -11.25 -17.60 6.08
CA GLU A 434 -11.43 -19.05 6.04
C GLU A 434 -12.72 -19.43 5.30
N LEU A 435 -13.83 -18.75 5.57
CA LEU A 435 -15.08 -18.95 4.84
C LEU A 435 -14.92 -18.66 3.35
N THR A 436 -14.20 -17.58 3.00
CA THR A 436 -13.86 -17.26 1.60
C THR A 436 -13.03 -18.35 0.95
N ARG A 437 -12.02 -18.87 1.66
CA ARG A 437 -11.16 -19.97 1.21
C ARG A 437 -11.98 -21.23 0.93
N LEU A 438 -12.81 -21.65 1.88
CA LEU A 438 -13.65 -22.85 1.77
C LEU A 438 -14.70 -22.72 0.66
N ALA A 439 -15.36 -21.57 0.52
CA ALA A 439 -16.30 -21.33 -0.57
C ALA A 439 -15.61 -21.35 -1.94
N THR A 440 -14.42 -20.77 -2.04
CA THR A 440 -13.64 -20.79 -3.29
C THR A 440 -13.09 -22.18 -3.60
N ASN A 441 -12.71 -22.97 -2.57
CA ASN A 441 -12.27 -24.35 -2.72
C ASN A 441 -13.39 -25.26 -3.25
N ARG A 442 -14.61 -25.13 -2.70
CA ARG A 442 -15.78 -25.85 -3.23
C ARG A 442 -16.06 -25.50 -4.68
N ALA A 443 -15.96 -24.22 -5.04
CA ALA A 443 -16.12 -23.80 -6.43
C ALA A 443 -15.02 -24.36 -7.35
N LEU A 444 -13.77 -24.41 -6.88
CA LEU A 444 -12.67 -25.07 -7.61
C LEU A 444 -12.93 -26.56 -7.81
N ALA A 445 -13.34 -27.27 -6.75
CA ALA A 445 -13.61 -28.70 -6.78
C ALA A 445 -14.74 -29.05 -7.75
N GLY A 446 -15.87 -28.33 -7.69
CA GLY A 446 -16.98 -28.51 -8.62
C GLY A 446 -16.58 -28.19 -10.07
N HIS A 447 -15.68 -27.21 -10.27
CA HIS A 447 -15.17 -26.85 -11.60
C HIS A 447 -14.23 -27.90 -12.20
N LEU A 448 -13.38 -28.51 -11.37
CA LEU A 448 -12.47 -29.57 -11.81
C LEU A 448 -13.19 -30.92 -11.99
N GLY A 449 -14.19 -31.19 -11.15
CA GLY A 449 -14.84 -32.49 -11.03
C GLY A 449 -13.98 -33.52 -10.29
N ARG A 450 -14.48 -34.75 -10.19
CA ARG A 450 -13.77 -35.86 -9.53
C ARG A 450 -12.54 -36.28 -10.32
N GLY A 451 -11.38 -36.30 -9.69
CA GLY A 451 -10.16 -36.83 -10.29
C GLY A 451 -8.88 -36.21 -9.75
N ARG A 452 -7.77 -36.60 -10.39
CA ARG A 452 -6.43 -36.08 -10.16
C ARG A 452 -5.98 -35.26 -11.36
N PHE A 453 -5.54 -34.03 -11.11
CA PHE A 453 -5.15 -33.09 -12.16
C PHE A 453 -3.74 -32.60 -11.92
N PRO A 454 -2.79 -32.71 -12.88
CA PRO A 454 -1.51 -32.03 -12.78
C PRO A 454 -1.71 -30.53 -12.50
N LEU A 455 -0.85 -29.93 -11.67
CA LEU A 455 -1.06 -28.55 -11.19
C LEU A 455 -1.26 -27.56 -12.35
N VAL A 456 -0.43 -27.67 -13.41
CA VAL A 456 -0.53 -26.83 -14.60
C VAL A 456 -1.89 -26.96 -15.30
N THR A 457 -2.44 -28.17 -15.36
CA THR A 457 -3.74 -28.45 -15.96
C THR A 457 -4.85 -27.86 -15.10
N ALA A 458 -4.79 -28.04 -13.77
CA ALA A 458 -5.77 -27.48 -12.84
C ALA A 458 -5.77 -25.94 -12.89
N MET A 459 -4.59 -25.32 -12.90
CA MET A 459 -4.41 -23.87 -13.05
C MET A 459 -5.03 -23.37 -14.37
N ARG A 460 -4.75 -24.03 -15.49
CA ARG A 460 -5.27 -23.62 -16.81
C ARG A 460 -6.79 -23.76 -16.89
N ARG A 461 -7.34 -24.88 -16.41
CA ARG A 461 -8.79 -25.12 -16.41
C ARG A 461 -9.52 -24.12 -15.52
N SER A 462 -8.87 -23.61 -14.48
CA SER A 462 -9.47 -22.74 -13.47
C SER A 462 -8.94 -21.30 -13.54
N ALA A 463 -8.39 -20.89 -14.68
CA ALA A 463 -7.75 -19.58 -14.83
C ALA A 463 -8.70 -18.41 -14.54
N ASP A 464 -9.97 -18.56 -14.96
CA ASP A 464 -11.02 -17.56 -14.77
C ASP A 464 -11.87 -17.79 -13.51
N LEU A 465 -11.45 -18.69 -12.61
CA LEU A 465 -12.21 -18.97 -11.38
C LEU A 465 -12.27 -17.71 -10.50
N PRO A 466 -13.47 -17.15 -10.24
CA PRO A 466 -13.60 -15.99 -9.37
C PRO A 466 -13.41 -16.40 -7.92
N ILE A 467 -12.88 -15.48 -7.11
CA ILE A 467 -12.87 -15.64 -5.65
C ILE A 467 -14.30 -15.57 -5.13
N ARG A 468 -14.73 -16.58 -4.38
CA ARG A 468 -16.05 -16.63 -3.74
C ARG A 468 -15.93 -16.03 -2.34
N HIS A 469 -16.13 -14.73 -2.25
CA HIS A 469 -16.04 -14.00 -0.97
C HIS A 469 -17.18 -14.37 -0.03
N SER A 470 -16.83 -14.57 1.24
CA SER A 470 -17.79 -14.66 2.33
C SER A 470 -18.59 -13.36 2.47
N GLY A 471 -19.88 -13.49 2.80
CA GLY A 471 -20.75 -12.38 3.19
C GLY A 471 -20.81 -12.16 4.70
N TRP A 472 -20.23 -13.07 5.50
CA TRP A 472 -20.45 -13.14 6.95
C TRP A 472 -20.10 -11.85 7.68
N LEU A 473 -18.90 -11.30 7.45
CA LEU A 473 -18.51 -10.05 8.13
C LEU A 473 -19.33 -8.84 7.64
N ALA A 474 -19.73 -8.85 6.36
CA ALA A 474 -20.58 -7.80 5.80
C ALA A 474 -21.99 -7.83 6.42
N GLU A 475 -22.56 -9.02 6.62
CA GLU A 475 -23.84 -9.24 7.28
C GLU A 475 -23.79 -8.82 8.75
N LEU A 476 -22.73 -9.17 9.48
CA LEU A 476 -22.51 -8.73 10.85
C LEU A 476 -22.47 -7.19 10.96
N ILE A 477 -21.72 -6.54 10.06
CA ILE A 477 -21.67 -5.07 9.99
C ILE A 477 -23.05 -4.51 9.63
N GLY A 478 -23.75 -5.12 8.67
CA GLY A 478 -25.08 -4.70 8.23
C GLY A 478 -26.13 -4.74 9.34
N ALA A 479 -26.15 -5.80 10.13
CA ALA A 479 -27.02 -5.90 11.30
C ALA A 479 -26.71 -4.81 12.33
N ALA A 480 -25.42 -4.56 12.61
CA ALA A 480 -25.01 -3.50 13.54
C ALA A 480 -25.38 -2.09 13.05
N LEU A 481 -25.30 -1.84 11.75
CA LEU A 481 -25.72 -0.59 11.14
C LEU A 481 -27.24 -0.39 11.25
N ALA A 482 -28.03 -1.44 11.02
CA ALA A 482 -29.48 -1.38 11.07
C ALA A 482 -29.99 -0.99 12.47
N GLU A 483 -29.35 -1.50 13.53
CA GLU A 483 -29.67 -1.15 14.92
C GLU A 483 -29.26 0.27 15.31
N ALA A 484 -28.10 0.74 14.85
CA ALA A 484 -27.58 2.05 15.21
C ALA A 484 -28.33 3.21 14.53
N GLY A 485 -28.98 2.93 13.40
CA GLY A 485 -29.72 3.92 12.60
C GLY A 485 -28.82 4.71 11.62
N PRO A 486 -29.43 5.42 10.66
CA PRO A 486 -28.72 6.04 9.53
C PRO A 486 -27.81 7.21 9.92
N ASP A 487 -28.06 7.85 11.06
CA ASP A 487 -27.33 9.05 11.52
C ASP A 487 -26.15 8.75 12.44
N ALA A 488 -25.94 7.48 12.80
CA ALA A 488 -24.84 7.07 13.65
C ALA A 488 -23.50 7.62 13.10
N ALA A 489 -22.67 8.14 14.00
CA ALA A 489 -21.30 8.56 13.65
C ALA A 489 -20.33 7.38 13.77
N GLU A 490 -20.59 6.48 14.72
CA GLU A 490 -19.79 5.30 15.04
C GLU A 490 -20.69 4.12 15.40
N VAL A 491 -20.22 2.91 15.14
CA VAL A 491 -20.84 1.63 15.49
C VAL A 491 -19.77 0.69 16.03
N ASP A 492 -20.01 0.13 17.21
CA ASP A 492 -19.14 -0.85 17.84
C ASP A 492 -19.65 -2.28 17.63
N LEU A 493 -18.75 -3.16 17.22
CA LEU A 493 -18.99 -4.58 17.02
C LEU A 493 -18.71 -5.43 18.27
N ALA A 494 -18.25 -4.81 19.36
CA ALA A 494 -17.92 -5.52 20.59
C ALA A 494 -19.12 -6.35 21.11
N GLY A 495 -18.87 -7.61 21.42
CA GLY A 495 -19.89 -8.55 21.91
C GLY A 495 -20.93 -9.01 20.88
N ARG A 496 -20.83 -8.58 19.61
CA ARG A 496 -21.81 -8.95 18.56
C ARG A 496 -21.52 -10.29 17.89
N ALA A 497 -20.28 -10.74 17.89
CA ALA A 497 -19.90 -12.05 17.37
C ALA A 497 -18.62 -12.57 18.03
N ALA A 498 -18.57 -13.87 18.28
CA ALA A 498 -17.34 -14.59 18.55
C ALA A 498 -16.96 -15.36 17.27
N ALA A 499 -15.80 -15.05 16.69
CA ALA A 499 -15.28 -15.84 15.59
C ALA A 499 -14.73 -17.17 16.15
N PRO A 500 -15.04 -18.32 15.53
CA PRO A 500 -14.40 -19.57 15.92
C PRO A 500 -12.90 -19.51 15.62
N PRO A 501 -12.07 -20.25 16.36
CA PRO A 501 -10.66 -20.41 16.03
C PRO A 501 -10.46 -20.89 14.58
N PRO A 502 -9.39 -20.45 13.89
CA PRO A 502 -9.18 -20.84 12.52
C PRO A 502 -8.72 -22.31 12.42
N ALA A 503 -9.29 -23.04 11.45
CA ALA A 503 -8.93 -24.43 11.17
C ALA A 503 -7.58 -24.58 10.42
N ALA A 504 -7.01 -23.48 9.93
CA ALA A 504 -5.72 -23.44 9.26
C ALA A 504 -4.87 -22.27 9.80
N PRO A 505 -3.53 -22.35 9.76
CA PRO A 505 -2.67 -21.28 10.25
C PRO A 505 -2.88 -19.99 9.48
N VAL A 506 -2.88 -18.85 10.18
CA VAL A 506 -3.04 -17.52 9.58
C VAL A 506 -1.81 -16.67 9.86
N LEU A 507 -1.22 -16.12 8.81
CA LEU A 507 -0.06 -15.23 8.89
C LEU A 507 -0.49 -13.88 8.31
N CYS A 508 -0.24 -12.78 9.00
CA CYS A 508 -0.55 -11.46 8.48
C CYS A 508 0.37 -10.38 9.03
N SER A 509 0.37 -9.23 8.35
CA SER A 509 0.94 -7.99 8.88
C SER A 509 -0.09 -6.89 8.76
N VAL A 510 -0.29 -6.12 9.82
CA VAL A 510 -1.23 -5.00 9.82
C VAL A 510 -0.50 -3.73 10.21
N ASP A 511 -0.79 -2.66 9.50
CA ASP A 511 -0.36 -1.32 9.86
C ASP A 511 -1.34 -0.76 10.88
N VAL A 512 -0.83 -0.25 12.00
CA VAL A 512 -1.62 0.27 13.12
C VAL A 512 -1.19 1.70 13.42
N MET A 513 -2.16 2.60 13.58
CA MET A 513 -1.93 4.00 13.93
C MET A 513 -2.63 4.33 15.25
N ALA A 514 -1.90 4.88 16.23
CA ALA A 514 -2.49 5.43 17.44
C ALA A 514 -2.94 6.87 17.18
N GLY A 515 -4.22 7.19 17.43
CA GLY A 515 -4.76 8.53 17.27
C GLY A 515 -4.50 9.42 18.49
N THR A 516 -3.23 9.74 18.75
CA THR A 516 -2.76 10.56 19.87
C THR A 516 -1.67 11.53 19.40
N ASP A 517 -1.49 12.64 20.11
CA ASP A 517 -0.40 13.60 19.88
C ASP A 517 0.94 13.17 20.49
N ASP A 518 0.91 12.17 21.36
CA ASP A 518 2.07 11.56 22.04
C ASP A 518 1.76 10.10 22.39
N LEU A 519 2.63 9.17 21.98
CA LEU A 519 2.47 7.74 22.31
C LEU A 519 2.50 7.49 23.82
N ALA A 520 3.17 8.33 24.60
CA ALA A 520 3.23 8.18 26.06
C ALA A 520 1.87 8.42 26.73
N ARG A 521 0.96 9.13 26.06
CA ARG A 521 -0.40 9.43 26.52
C ARG A 521 -1.44 8.41 26.07
N TYR A 522 -1.03 7.39 25.31
CA TYR A 522 -1.95 6.35 24.87
C TYR A 522 -2.63 5.69 26.08
N ARG A 523 -3.96 5.61 26.02
CA ARG A 523 -4.81 4.97 27.02
C ARG A 523 -5.75 3.99 26.34
N SER A 524 -5.76 2.75 26.80
CA SER A 524 -6.68 1.72 26.27
C SER A 524 -8.13 2.16 26.49
N GLY A 525 -8.97 2.02 25.47
CA GLY A 525 -10.39 2.41 25.49
C GLY A 525 -10.67 3.90 25.31
N GLU A 526 -9.68 4.78 25.49
CA GLU A 526 -9.82 6.23 25.27
C GLU A 526 -9.16 6.68 23.95
N THR A 527 -7.94 6.19 23.68
CA THR A 527 -7.18 6.54 22.48
C THR A 527 -7.40 5.51 21.37
N PRO A 528 -7.98 5.88 20.21
CA PRO A 528 -8.26 4.92 19.14
C PRO A 528 -6.98 4.31 18.56
N LEU A 529 -7.00 2.99 18.33
CA LEU A 529 -6.11 2.34 17.37
C LEU A 529 -6.79 2.19 16.03
N VAL A 530 -6.18 2.70 14.98
CA VAL A 530 -6.75 2.68 13.64
C VAL A 530 -6.01 1.65 12.81
N LEU A 531 -6.74 0.66 12.28
CA LEU A 531 -6.17 -0.26 11.31
C LEU A 531 -5.96 0.46 9.96
N GLY A 532 -4.72 0.37 9.48
CA GLY A 532 -4.27 0.86 8.19
C GLY A 532 -4.37 -0.22 7.11
N ASP A 533 -3.27 -0.44 6.41
CA ASP A 533 -3.18 -1.50 5.42
C ASP A 533 -3.07 -2.88 6.09
N ILE A 534 -3.76 -3.85 5.49
CA ILE A 534 -3.78 -5.24 5.94
C ILE A 534 -3.10 -6.08 4.86
N HIS A 535 -2.13 -6.86 5.30
CA HIS A 535 -1.34 -7.76 4.47
C HIS A 535 -1.49 -9.19 4.98
N ASP A 536 -1.53 -10.14 4.05
CA ASP A 536 -1.81 -11.55 4.28
C ASP A 536 -0.54 -12.41 4.45
N ALA A 537 0.58 -11.75 4.75
CA ALA A 537 1.89 -12.37 4.90
C ALA A 537 2.68 -11.72 6.05
N ALA A 538 3.72 -12.40 6.54
CA ALA A 538 4.60 -11.91 7.60
C ALA A 538 5.71 -11.00 7.03
N LEU A 539 5.46 -9.69 6.95
CA LEU A 539 6.26 -8.70 6.21
C LEU A 539 7.53 -8.19 6.94
N LEU A 540 8.06 -8.95 7.89
CA LEU A 540 9.46 -8.81 8.33
C LEU A 540 10.37 -9.53 7.33
N THR A 541 10.46 -8.96 6.13
CA THR A 541 11.22 -9.51 5.00
C THR A 541 12.69 -9.10 5.04
N PRO A 542 13.58 -9.76 4.27
CA PRO A 542 14.95 -9.30 4.10
C PRO A 542 15.04 -7.83 3.67
N TRP A 543 14.13 -7.39 2.78
CA TRP A 543 14.05 -5.99 2.35
C TRP A 543 13.67 -5.04 3.50
N ALA A 544 12.71 -5.42 4.33
CA ALA A 544 12.26 -4.59 5.45
C ALA A 544 13.32 -4.50 6.57
N LEU A 545 14.17 -5.51 6.70
CA LEU A 545 15.21 -5.63 7.74
C LEU A 545 16.61 -5.23 7.27
N GLN A 546 16.76 -4.77 6.03
CA GLN A 546 18.08 -4.52 5.40
C GLN A 546 18.94 -3.46 6.12
N PHE A 547 18.30 -2.58 6.91
CA PHE A 547 18.96 -1.57 7.74
C PHE A 547 18.91 -1.89 9.24
N HIS A 548 18.30 -3.01 9.62
CA HIS A 548 18.20 -3.39 11.02
C HIS A 548 19.55 -3.94 11.49
N PRO A 549 20.15 -3.42 12.58
CA PRO A 549 21.46 -3.89 13.05
C PRO A 549 21.52 -5.40 13.29
N GLU A 550 20.41 -5.98 13.75
CA GLU A 550 20.25 -7.42 13.98
C GLU A 550 19.34 -8.11 12.94
N GLY A 551 19.28 -7.60 11.70
CA GLY A 551 18.30 -8.02 10.70
C GLY A 551 18.26 -9.54 10.47
N ALA A 552 19.42 -10.21 10.42
CA ALA A 552 19.49 -11.67 10.29
C ALA A 552 18.86 -12.42 11.47
N ALA A 553 19.07 -11.95 12.70
CA ALA A 553 18.48 -12.55 13.90
C ALA A 553 16.96 -12.36 13.93
N ARG A 554 16.47 -11.17 13.56
CA ARG A 554 15.01 -10.89 13.46
C ARG A 554 14.34 -11.70 12.36
N LEU A 555 15.04 -11.91 11.24
CA LEU A 555 14.57 -12.75 10.14
C LEU A 555 14.45 -14.22 10.58
N ALA A 556 15.44 -14.72 11.34
CA ALA A 556 15.43 -16.06 11.91
C ALA A 556 14.34 -16.25 12.99
N GLU A 557 14.13 -15.25 13.84
CA GLU A 557 13.03 -15.20 14.82
C GLU A 557 11.67 -15.30 14.11
N ARG A 558 11.46 -14.50 13.06
CA ARG A 558 10.24 -14.57 12.24
C ARG A 558 10.07 -15.95 11.60
N ASP A 559 11.13 -16.56 11.07
CA ASP A 559 11.04 -17.91 10.47
C ASP A 559 10.72 -18.99 11.49
N ALA A 560 11.31 -18.91 12.69
CA ALA A 560 11.01 -19.84 13.77
C ALA A 560 9.54 -19.74 14.19
N ALA A 561 9.04 -18.51 14.33
CA ALA A 561 7.64 -18.26 14.67
C ALA A 561 6.67 -18.69 13.57
N VAL A 562 7.00 -18.48 12.29
CA VAL A 562 6.20 -19.01 11.16
C VAL A 562 6.18 -20.54 11.18
N ARG A 563 7.31 -21.22 11.40
CA ARG A 563 7.33 -22.69 11.56
C ARG A 563 6.44 -23.16 12.70
N ALA A 564 6.50 -22.48 13.84
CA ALA A 564 5.65 -22.80 15.00
C ALA A 564 4.16 -22.61 14.69
N ALA A 565 3.79 -21.52 14.02
CA ALA A 565 2.40 -21.26 13.63
C ALA A 565 1.88 -22.26 12.58
N LEU A 566 2.72 -22.66 11.62
CA LEU A 566 2.37 -23.69 10.64
C LEU A 566 2.13 -25.06 11.31
N GLY A 567 2.92 -25.39 12.33
CA GLY A 567 2.84 -26.68 13.03
C GLY A 567 3.02 -27.84 12.05
N GLY A 568 2.00 -28.68 11.93
CA GLY A 568 1.96 -29.80 10.97
C GLY A 568 1.64 -29.40 9.53
N THR A 569 1.20 -28.16 9.27
CA THR A 569 0.76 -27.71 7.94
C THR A 569 1.94 -27.56 6.99
N ARG A 570 1.90 -28.27 5.86
CA ARG A 570 2.94 -28.16 4.81
C ARG A 570 2.63 -26.99 3.88
N ALA A 571 3.36 -25.90 4.06
CA ALA A 571 3.20 -24.71 3.22
C ALA A 571 4.22 -24.66 2.07
N LEU A 572 3.80 -24.16 0.92
CA LEU A 572 4.58 -24.05 -0.32
C LEU A 572 4.71 -22.57 -0.73
N SER A 573 5.95 -22.06 -0.76
CA SER A 573 6.28 -20.75 -1.32
C SER A 573 6.46 -20.86 -2.84
N VAL A 574 5.81 -19.97 -3.60
CA VAL A 574 6.01 -19.87 -5.05
C VAL A 574 6.92 -18.69 -5.35
N VAL A 575 8.15 -18.97 -5.81
CA VAL A 575 9.15 -17.94 -6.09
C VAL A 575 9.01 -17.48 -7.55
N GLY A 576 8.27 -16.39 -7.71
CA GLY A 576 8.05 -15.71 -8.98
C GLY A 576 9.32 -15.08 -9.58
N ARG A 577 9.28 -14.79 -10.89
CA ARG A 577 10.28 -13.91 -11.51
C ARG A 577 10.23 -12.56 -10.79
N ARG A 578 11.39 -11.97 -10.53
CA ARG A 578 11.47 -10.60 -10.02
C ARG A 578 10.99 -9.62 -11.10
N THR A 579 9.82 -9.02 -10.89
CA THR A 579 9.24 -8.01 -11.79
C THR A 579 9.31 -6.58 -11.23
N THR A 580 9.88 -6.42 -10.02
CA THR A 580 10.10 -5.12 -9.37
C THR A 580 11.47 -5.12 -8.69
N GLY A 581 11.96 -3.96 -8.25
CA GLY A 581 13.17 -3.91 -7.41
C GLY A 581 13.09 -4.70 -6.09
N LEU A 582 11.90 -5.11 -5.64
CA LEU A 582 11.70 -5.86 -4.40
C LEU A 582 11.84 -7.38 -4.61
N PRO A 583 12.48 -8.12 -3.68
CA PRO A 583 12.47 -9.57 -3.69
C PRO A 583 11.05 -10.15 -3.50
N PRO A 584 10.68 -11.25 -4.20
CA PRO A 584 9.46 -11.99 -3.91
C PRO A 584 9.54 -12.61 -2.51
N LEU A 585 8.38 -12.91 -1.95
CA LEU A 585 8.27 -13.49 -0.61
C LEU A 585 8.70 -14.96 -0.59
N GLU A 586 9.47 -15.31 0.44
CA GLU A 586 9.88 -16.68 0.74
C GLU A 586 9.71 -16.91 2.24
N PHE A 587 8.93 -17.94 2.59
CA PHE A 587 8.65 -18.35 3.96
C PHE A 587 9.02 -19.83 4.16
N PRO A 588 9.20 -20.29 5.42
CA PRO A 588 9.54 -21.67 5.73
C PRO A 588 8.56 -22.67 5.13
N GLY A 589 9.08 -23.77 4.60
CA GLY A 589 8.29 -24.81 3.94
C GLY A 589 8.97 -25.30 2.67
N LEU A 590 8.17 -25.77 1.72
CA LEU A 590 8.63 -26.15 0.39
C LEU A 590 8.74 -24.90 -0.50
N VAL A 591 9.57 -24.99 -1.54
CA VAL A 591 9.71 -23.94 -2.56
C VAL A 591 9.44 -24.50 -3.94
N LEU A 592 8.54 -23.84 -4.67
CA LEU A 592 8.37 -23.98 -6.11
C LEU A 592 9.04 -22.78 -6.80
N GLU A 593 10.11 -23.04 -7.54
CA GLU A 593 10.86 -22.03 -8.28
C GLU A 593 10.20 -21.72 -9.63
N LEU A 594 9.08 -20.99 -9.63
CA LEU A 594 8.29 -20.66 -10.82
C LEU A 594 8.63 -19.28 -11.37
N GLY A 595 9.67 -19.21 -12.20
CA GLY A 595 10.12 -17.96 -12.83
C GLY A 595 11.30 -17.31 -12.12
N GLY A 596 11.35 -17.29 -10.79
CA GLY A 596 12.53 -16.92 -9.99
C GLY A 596 13.21 -18.13 -9.36
N THR A 597 14.31 -17.91 -8.62
CA THR A 597 15.04 -18.94 -7.84
C THR A 597 15.14 -18.50 -6.39
N SER A 598 15.11 -19.47 -5.47
CA SER A 598 15.34 -19.22 -4.04
C SER A 598 16.84 -19.23 -3.74
N GLY A 599 17.28 -18.28 -2.92
CA GLY A 599 18.62 -18.26 -2.31
C GLY A 599 18.71 -19.06 -1.02
N GLY A 600 17.59 -19.60 -0.53
CA GLY A 600 17.49 -20.34 0.72
C GLY A 600 17.80 -21.84 0.60
N THR A 601 17.80 -22.49 1.76
CA THR A 601 18.05 -23.93 1.94
C THR A 601 16.78 -24.77 1.94
N ALA A 602 15.61 -24.15 1.71
CA ALA A 602 14.33 -24.84 1.67
C ALA A 602 14.32 -25.96 0.61
N ALA A 603 13.62 -27.05 0.93
CA ALA A 603 13.44 -28.15 0.00
C ALA A 603 12.61 -27.67 -1.21
N ARG A 604 13.05 -28.04 -2.41
CA ARG A 604 12.42 -27.63 -3.66
C ARG A 604 11.50 -28.76 -4.16
N VAL A 605 10.38 -28.38 -4.73
CA VAL A 605 9.44 -29.28 -5.42
C VAL A 605 9.27 -28.80 -6.85
N ALA A 606 9.29 -29.74 -7.80
CA ALA A 606 9.10 -29.42 -9.21
C ALA A 606 7.62 -29.27 -9.55
N LEU A 607 7.31 -28.47 -10.56
CA LEU A 607 5.94 -28.19 -10.98
C LEU A 607 5.19 -29.44 -11.46
N ASP A 608 5.89 -30.40 -12.04
CA ASP A 608 5.37 -31.69 -12.52
C ASP A 608 5.19 -32.74 -11.41
N GLU A 609 5.71 -32.50 -10.22
CA GLU A 609 5.46 -33.32 -9.04
C GLU A 609 4.18 -32.89 -8.32
N LEU A 610 3.64 -31.71 -8.66
CA LEU A 610 2.46 -31.12 -8.04
C LEU A 610 1.17 -31.47 -8.79
N TYR A 611 0.13 -31.81 -8.05
CA TYR A 611 -1.20 -32.09 -8.57
C TYR A 611 -2.30 -31.64 -7.61
N VAL A 612 -3.51 -31.53 -8.13
CA VAL A 612 -4.73 -31.27 -7.36
C VAL A 612 -5.57 -32.54 -7.39
N ASP A 613 -5.84 -33.12 -6.23
CA ASP A 613 -6.85 -34.18 -6.06
C ASP A 613 -8.18 -33.51 -5.70
N SER A 614 -9.25 -33.86 -6.42
CA SER A 614 -10.59 -33.38 -6.13
C SER A 614 -11.61 -34.50 -6.12
N ASP A 615 -12.52 -34.47 -5.14
CA ASP A 615 -13.68 -35.35 -5.04
C ASP A 615 -14.97 -34.72 -5.59
N GLY A 616 -14.85 -33.55 -6.25
CA GLY A 616 -15.97 -32.76 -6.76
C GLY A 616 -16.56 -31.78 -5.74
N GLU A 617 -16.25 -31.91 -4.45
CA GLU A 617 -16.71 -31.01 -3.38
C GLU A 617 -15.55 -30.28 -2.70
N ARG A 618 -14.41 -30.95 -2.55
CA ARG A 618 -13.15 -30.42 -2.01
C ARG A 618 -12.02 -30.66 -3.00
N ALA A 619 -11.06 -29.75 -3.01
CA ALA A 619 -9.84 -29.86 -3.79
C ALA A 619 -8.62 -29.69 -2.88
N GLU A 620 -7.60 -30.54 -3.04
CA GLU A 620 -6.38 -30.52 -2.24
C GLU A 620 -5.15 -30.46 -3.14
N LEU A 621 -4.24 -29.53 -2.83
CA LEU A 621 -2.92 -29.49 -3.46
C LEU A 621 -2.06 -30.58 -2.84
N ARG A 622 -1.39 -31.37 -3.68
CA ARG A 622 -0.55 -32.49 -3.28
C ARG A 622 0.74 -32.52 -4.09
N ALA A 623 1.76 -33.20 -3.56
CA ALA A 623 3.01 -33.47 -4.24
C ALA A 623 3.31 -34.97 -4.25
N ALA A 624 4.00 -35.45 -5.30
CA ALA A 624 4.52 -36.81 -5.32
C ALA A 624 5.50 -37.02 -4.15
N GLY A 625 5.35 -38.11 -3.41
CA GLY A 625 6.22 -38.43 -2.27
C GLY A 625 5.94 -37.64 -0.98
N VAL A 626 4.94 -36.74 -0.96
CA VAL A 626 4.49 -36.04 0.25
C VAL A 626 3.08 -36.53 0.62
N PRO A 627 2.89 -37.20 1.76
CA PRO A 627 1.59 -37.78 2.12
C PRO A 627 0.56 -36.72 2.53
N GLU A 628 0.99 -35.65 3.18
CA GLU A 628 0.11 -34.58 3.65
C GLU A 628 -0.29 -33.63 2.49
N PRO A 629 -1.50 -33.05 2.53
CA PRO A 629 -1.86 -31.99 1.62
C PRO A 629 -0.99 -30.74 1.86
N LEU A 630 -0.73 -30.03 0.78
CA LEU A 630 0.01 -28.77 0.77
C LEU A 630 -0.96 -27.58 0.79
N MET A 631 -0.50 -26.46 1.34
CA MET A 631 -1.14 -25.16 1.19
C MET A 631 -0.15 -24.16 0.59
N PHE A 632 -0.58 -23.29 -0.31
CA PHE A 632 0.28 -22.19 -0.72
C PHE A 632 0.47 -21.18 0.43
N HIS A 633 1.69 -20.68 0.59
CA HIS A 633 1.89 -19.41 1.30
C HIS A 633 1.17 -18.29 0.55
N ASN A 634 0.65 -17.31 1.29
CA ASN A 634 0.10 -16.11 0.69
C ASN A 634 1.20 -15.25 0.06
N GLY A 635 0.83 -14.46 -0.95
CA GLY A 635 1.75 -13.63 -1.70
C GLY A 635 1.05 -12.79 -2.77
N GLU A 636 1.80 -12.39 -3.79
CA GLU A 636 1.33 -11.43 -4.81
C GLU A 636 0.20 -11.95 -5.72
N LEU A 637 -0.01 -13.27 -5.76
CA LEU A 637 -1.08 -13.89 -6.56
C LEU A 637 -2.43 -13.74 -5.84
N ASP A 638 -3.38 -13.07 -6.48
CA ASP A 638 -4.75 -12.87 -5.97
C ASP A 638 -5.81 -13.45 -6.93
N THR A 639 -5.81 -14.78 -7.08
CA THR A 639 -6.74 -15.52 -7.95
C THR A 639 -7.64 -16.46 -7.15
N GLY A 640 -8.76 -16.91 -7.75
CA GLY A 640 -9.63 -17.92 -7.14
C GLY A 640 -8.89 -19.24 -6.91
N PHE A 641 -8.11 -19.69 -7.90
CA PHE A 641 -7.29 -20.90 -7.77
C PHE A 641 -6.31 -20.84 -6.60
N HIS A 642 -5.56 -19.74 -6.48
CA HIS A 642 -4.63 -19.56 -5.37
C HIS A 642 -5.37 -19.46 -4.03
N THR A 643 -6.43 -18.66 -3.97
CA THR A 643 -7.23 -18.51 -2.74
C THR A 643 -7.80 -19.83 -2.25
N ALA A 644 -8.25 -20.73 -3.14
CA ALA A 644 -8.79 -22.04 -2.77
C ALA A 644 -7.78 -22.98 -2.09
N LEU A 645 -6.49 -22.85 -2.41
CA LEU A 645 -5.43 -23.78 -2.03
C LEU A 645 -4.34 -23.14 -1.14
N ALA A 646 -4.49 -21.87 -0.76
CA ALA A 646 -3.55 -21.15 0.09
C ALA A 646 -3.99 -21.13 1.56
N LEU A 647 -3.07 -20.75 2.46
CA LEU A 647 -3.41 -20.36 3.84
C LEU A 647 -4.52 -19.28 3.83
N PRO A 648 -5.38 -19.21 4.87
CA PRO A 648 -6.43 -18.20 4.94
C PRO A 648 -5.86 -16.79 4.74
N ARG A 649 -6.46 -16.06 3.81
CA ARG A 649 -6.00 -14.74 3.38
C ARG A 649 -6.84 -13.64 4.01
N ILE A 650 -6.33 -13.05 5.09
CA ILE A 650 -6.95 -11.88 5.72
C ILE A 650 -6.98 -10.72 4.72
N ARG A 651 -8.13 -10.04 4.62
CA ARG A 651 -8.36 -8.91 3.73
C ARG A 651 -8.99 -7.75 4.48
N ARG A 652 -8.97 -6.58 3.85
CA ARG A 652 -9.80 -5.46 4.30
C ARG A 652 -11.27 -5.86 4.25
N PRO A 653 -12.08 -5.54 5.28
CA PRO A 653 -13.51 -5.82 5.28
C PRO A 653 -14.21 -5.23 4.06
N ARG A 654 -15.25 -5.92 3.62
CA ARG A 654 -16.17 -5.46 2.58
C ARG A 654 -17.50 -5.09 3.24
N PRO A 655 -17.65 -3.85 3.74
CA PRO A 655 -18.91 -3.45 4.36
C PRO A 655 -20.04 -3.45 3.32
N PRO A 656 -21.30 -3.52 3.76
CA PRO A 656 -22.46 -3.29 2.89
C PRO A 656 -22.33 -1.96 2.14
N ARG A 657 -22.86 -1.91 0.91
CA ARG A 657 -22.86 -0.69 0.10
C ARG A 657 -23.86 0.30 0.69
N ALA A 658 -23.37 1.45 1.13
CA ALA A 658 -24.18 2.54 1.69
C ALA A 658 -23.62 3.89 1.25
N ALA A 659 -24.48 4.89 1.05
CA ALA A 659 -24.05 6.25 0.70
C ALA A 659 -23.19 6.89 1.81
N ARG A 660 -23.44 6.51 3.07
CA ARG A 660 -22.66 6.90 4.24
C ARG A 660 -22.46 5.69 5.13
N LEU A 661 -21.22 5.46 5.53
CA LEU A 661 -20.83 4.44 6.50
C LEU A 661 -20.25 5.14 7.75
N PRO A 662 -20.79 4.89 8.96
CA PRO A 662 -20.18 5.34 10.20
C PRO A 662 -18.81 4.70 10.41
N ARG A 663 -18.08 5.19 11.41
CA ARG A 663 -16.86 4.52 11.88
C ARG A 663 -17.24 3.16 12.46
N ILE A 664 -16.62 2.08 11.99
CA ILE A 664 -16.85 0.74 12.55
C ILE A 664 -15.68 0.37 13.44
N ARG A 665 -15.98 0.02 14.70
CA ARG A 665 -14.99 -0.27 15.74
C ARG A 665 -15.24 -1.67 16.32
N LEU A 666 -14.21 -2.23 16.93
CA LEU A 666 -14.31 -3.36 17.86
C LEU A 666 -13.60 -2.94 19.14
N GLY A 667 -14.38 -2.45 20.11
CA GLY A 667 -13.84 -1.79 21.29
C GLY A 667 -12.93 -0.61 20.89
N ASN A 668 -11.66 -0.64 21.31
CA ASN A 668 -10.72 0.45 21.07
C ASN A 668 -10.16 0.52 19.62
N VAL A 669 -10.36 -0.54 18.82
CA VAL A 669 -9.79 -0.64 17.47
C VAL A 669 -10.80 -0.19 16.42
N VAL A 670 -10.43 0.79 15.60
CA VAL A 670 -11.17 1.24 14.41
C VAL A 670 -10.85 0.31 13.25
N LEU A 671 -11.82 -0.52 12.88
CA LEU A 671 -11.76 -1.44 11.75
C LEU A 671 -12.03 -0.74 10.42
N LEU A 672 -13.03 0.14 10.37
CA LEU A 672 -13.36 0.95 9.19
C LEU A 672 -13.52 2.42 9.59
N ARG A 673 -12.86 3.30 8.85
CA ARG A 673 -13.03 4.75 8.93
C ARG A 673 -14.41 5.14 8.39
N ARG A 674 -14.95 6.29 8.82
CA ARG A 674 -16.14 6.89 8.21
C ARG A 674 -15.92 7.05 6.71
N ARG A 675 -16.93 6.65 5.93
CA ARG A 675 -16.89 6.68 4.47
C ARG A 675 -18.17 7.30 3.91
N TRP A 676 -18.03 7.97 2.77
CA TRP A 676 -19.13 8.46 1.95
C TRP A 676 -18.90 7.98 0.53
N THR A 677 -19.97 7.61 -0.16
CA THR A 677 -19.94 7.37 -1.60
C THR A 677 -20.79 8.45 -2.25
N VAL A 678 -20.18 9.25 -3.11
CA VAL A 678 -20.83 10.39 -3.77
C VAL A 678 -20.78 10.23 -5.28
N THR A 679 -21.89 10.50 -5.97
CA THR A 679 -21.87 10.61 -7.43
C THR A 679 -21.13 11.87 -7.84
N VAL A 680 -20.49 11.83 -9.01
CA VAL A 680 -19.76 13.01 -9.50
C VAL A 680 -20.68 14.20 -9.75
N ASP A 681 -21.93 13.96 -10.18
CA ASP A 681 -22.94 15.02 -10.39
C ASP A 681 -23.37 15.73 -9.10
N ALA A 682 -23.17 15.10 -7.93
CA ALA A 682 -23.45 15.72 -6.65
C ALA A 682 -22.33 16.70 -6.21
N LEU A 683 -21.13 16.60 -6.79
CA LEU A 683 -20.02 17.51 -6.47
C LEU A 683 -20.31 18.92 -7.01
N PRO A 684 -19.79 19.97 -6.34
CA PRO A 684 -19.82 21.32 -6.89
C PRO A 684 -19.22 21.39 -8.28
N ALA A 685 -19.90 22.09 -9.20
CA ALA A 685 -19.38 22.34 -10.53
C ALA A 685 -18.02 23.07 -10.44
N PRO A 686 -17.04 22.75 -11.31
CA PRO A 686 -15.78 23.47 -11.35
C PRO A 686 -16.00 24.94 -11.70
N VAL A 687 -15.55 25.84 -10.84
CA VAL A 687 -15.56 27.29 -11.08
C VAL A 687 -14.14 27.84 -11.04
N ALA A 688 -13.86 28.86 -11.85
CA ALA A 688 -12.52 29.43 -11.97
C ALA A 688 -12.11 30.26 -10.76
N ASP A 689 -13.06 30.96 -10.14
CA ASP A 689 -12.82 31.77 -8.94
C ASP A 689 -12.63 30.89 -7.70
N ASP A 690 -11.54 31.11 -6.96
CA ASP A 690 -11.20 30.31 -5.79
C ASP A 690 -12.18 30.55 -4.63
N GLY A 691 -12.69 31.77 -4.46
CA GLY A 691 -13.67 32.11 -3.42
C GLY A 691 -15.01 31.40 -3.64
N GLU A 692 -15.54 31.46 -4.87
CA GLU A 692 -16.76 30.74 -5.27
C GLU A 692 -16.58 29.22 -5.13
N ARG A 693 -15.41 28.70 -5.52
CA ARG A 693 -15.08 27.27 -5.41
C ARG A 693 -15.10 26.81 -3.95
N LEU A 694 -14.42 27.56 -3.07
CA LEU A 694 -14.37 27.26 -1.64
C LEU A 694 -15.77 27.37 -1.01
N ALA A 695 -16.57 28.38 -1.38
CA ALA A 695 -17.93 28.54 -0.90
C ALA A 695 -18.84 27.38 -1.33
N ALA A 696 -18.78 26.97 -2.60
CA ALA A 696 -19.54 25.85 -3.12
C ALA A 696 -19.16 24.53 -2.42
N MET A 697 -17.87 24.30 -2.21
CA MET A 697 -17.38 23.15 -1.46
C MET A 697 -17.78 23.18 0.03
N ALA A 698 -17.75 24.35 0.68
CA ALA A 698 -18.19 24.50 2.06
C ALA A 698 -19.69 24.17 2.23
N ARG A 699 -20.54 24.58 1.27
CA ARG A 699 -21.97 24.22 1.24
C ARG A 699 -22.17 22.73 1.00
N PHE A 700 -21.48 22.15 0.02
CA PHE A 700 -21.53 20.71 -0.27
C PHE A 700 -21.11 19.86 0.94
N ARG A 701 -19.99 20.20 1.57
CA ARG A 701 -19.50 19.53 2.78
C ARG A 701 -20.56 19.50 3.87
N ASN A 702 -21.21 20.64 4.08
CA ASN A 702 -22.28 20.80 5.04
C ASN A 702 -23.53 19.98 4.67
N LEU A 703 -23.90 19.93 3.39
CA LEU A 703 -25.03 19.14 2.88
C LEU A 703 -24.81 17.62 3.09
N VAL A 704 -23.61 17.13 2.78
CA VAL A 704 -23.27 15.69 2.84
C VAL A 704 -22.79 15.25 4.23
N GLY A 705 -22.43 16.19 5.10
CA GLY A 705 -21.84 15.90 6.41
C GLY A 705 -20.39 15.41 6.34
N LEU A 706 -19.63 15.91 5.36
CA LEU A 706 -18.21 15.59 5.17
C LEU A 706 -17.32 16.38 6.14
N PRO A 707 -16.15 15.84 6.56
CA PRO A 707 -15.14 16.61 7.27
C PRO A 707 -14.42 17.59 6.33
N ARG A 708 -13.70 18.58 6.89
CA ARG A 708 -12.88 19.52 6.10
C ARG A 708 -11.83 18.79 5.25
N ARG A 709 -11.22 17.78 5.85
CA ARG A 709 -10.13 16.98 5.29
C ARG A 709 -10.61 15.54 5.11
N PHE A 710 -10.42 14.99 3.92
CA PHE A 710 -10.78 13.62 3.60
C PHE A 710 -9.83 13.05 2.55
N PHE A 711 -9.80 11.72 2.46
CA PHE A 711 -9.20 11.02 1.33
C PHE A 711 -10.27 10.72 0.29
N ALA A 712 -9.94 10.87 -0.99
CA ALA A 712 -10.85 10.57 -2.11
C ALA A 712 -10.22 9.52 -3.05
N LYS A 713 -11.03 8.57 -3.52
CA LYS A 713 -10.61 7.51 -4.43
C LYS A 713 -11.70 7.26 -5.49
N SER A 714 -11.28 6.94 -6.71
CA SER A 714 -12.16 6.39 -7.75
C SER A 714 -11.78 4.93 -8.04
N ALA A 715 -12.62 4.21 -8.78
CA ALA A 715 -12.31 2.83 -9.19
C ALA A 715 -11.05 2.74 -10.07
N ALA A 716 -10.78 3.75 -10.90
CA ALA A 716 -9.62 3.81 -11.80
C ALA A 716 -8.32 4.24 -11.09
N GLU A 717 -8.42 4.96 -9.96
CA GLU A 717 -7.26 5.42 -9.21
C GLU A 717 -6.92 4.44 -8.09
N ARG A 718 -5.70 3.88 -8.12
CA ARG A 718 -5.29 2.82 -7.19
C ARG A 718 -5.21 3.33 -5.76
N LYS A 719 -4.61 4.52 -5.55
CA LYS A 719 -4.34 5.08 -4.22
C LYS A 719 -5.21 6.33 -3.99
N PRO A 720 -5.81 6.49 -2.79
CA PRO A 720 -6.55 7.70 -2.50
C PRO A 720 -5.66 8.95 -2.57
N ILE A 721 -6.27 10.07 -2.93
CA ILE A 721 -5.66 11.40 -2.82
C ILE A 721 -6.15 12.09 -1.55
N TYR A 722 -5.29 12.88 -0.92
CA TYR A 722 -5.67 13.76 0.17
C TYR A 722 -6.35 15.02 -0.37
N VAL A 723 -7.45 15.41 0.26
CA VAL A 723 -8.23 16.60 -0.06
C VAL A 723 -8.39 17.43 1.20
N ASP A 724 -8.01 18.71 1.14
CA ASP A 724 -8.45 19.73 2.08
C ASP A 724 -9.42 20.67 1.35
N THR A 725 -10.66 20.75 1.81
CA THR A 725 -11.68 21.63 1.24
C THR A 725 -11.38 23.12 1.39
N ALA A 726 -10.40 23.48 2.21
CA ALA A 726 -9.86 24.83 2.29
C ALA A 726 -8.75 25.11 1.27
N SER A 727 -8.34 24.15 0.43
CA SER A 727 -7.21 24.32 -0.50
C SER A 727 -7.65 24.23 -1.95
N PRO A 728 -7.76 25.35 -2.69
CA PRO A 728 -8.17 25.32 -4.10
C PRO A 728 -7.27 24.45 -4.98
N VAL A 729 -5.95 24.40 -4.70
CA VAL A 729 -4.99 23.58 -5.44
C VAL A 729 -5.13 22.08 -5.16
N LEU A 730 -5.61 21.67 -3.97
CA LEU A 730 -5.95 20.27 -3.69
C LEU A 730 -7.33 19.90 -4.26
N LEU A 731 -8.27 20.85 -4.32
CA LEU A 731 -9.56 20.67 -4.99
C LEU A 731 -9.43 20.43 -6.50
N ASP A 732 -8.41 21.01 -7.15
CA ASP A 732 -8.04 20.68 -8.53
C ASP A 732 -7.75 19.17 -8.72
N GLY A 733 -7.16 18.52 -7.71
CA GLY A 733 -6.91 17.08 -7.70
C GLY A 733 -8.20 16.27 -7.63
N LEU A 734 -9.13 16.69 -6.76
CA LEU A 734 -10.47 16.11 -6.65
C LEU A 734 -11.25 16.24 -7.97
N ALA A 735 -11.24 17.42 -8.60
CA ALA A 735 -11.92 17.66 -9.86
C ALA A 735 -11.39 16.75 -10.98
N ARG A 736 -10.06 16.54 -11.05
CA ARG A 736 -9.48 15.60 -12.02
C ARG A 736 -9.87 14.15 -11.73
N LEU A 737 -9.86 13.75 -10.46
CA LEU A 737 -10.28 12.42 -10.06
C LEU A 737 -11.75 12.16 -10.45
N ALA A 738 -12.60 13.17 -10.28
CA ALA A 738 -14.01 13.14 -10.64
C ALA A 738 -14.25 13.07 -12.16
N ALA A 739 -13.45 13.78 -12.98
CA ALA A 739 -13.65 13.86 -14.43
C ALA A 739 -13.59 12.49 -15.16
N GLY A 740 -13.01 11.46 -14.56
CA GLY A 740 -12.92 10.10 -15.11
C GLY A 740 -13.74 9.06 -14.34
N ALA A 741 -14.66 9.45 -13.47
CA ALA A 741 -15.38 8.56 -12.57
C ALA A 741 -16.90 8.82 -12.59
N ALA A 742 -17.70 7.79 -12.34
CA ALA A 742 -19.14 7.95 -12.09
C ALA A 742 -19.41 8.28 -10.61
N GLU A 743 -18.60 7.69 -9.72
CA GLU A 743 -18.70 7.87 -8.28
C GLU A 743 -17.32 7.95 -7.63
N LEU A 744 -17.26 8.60 -6.47
CA LEU A 744 -16.08 8.70 -5.64
C LEU A 744 -16.35 8.12 -4.25
N ASP A 745 -15.36 7.39 -3.77
CA ASP A 745 -15.27 6.93 -2.39
C ASP A 745 -14.45 7.91 -1.57
N LEU A 746 -15.09 8.52 -0.59
CA LEU A 746 -14.48 9.48 0.32
C LEU A 746 -14.34 8.84 1.70
N SER A 747 -13.20 8.99 2.37
CA SER A 747 -13.01 8.55 3.75
C SER A 747 -12.41 9.64 4.62
N GLU A 748 -12.76 9.67 5.90
CA GLU A 748 -12.14 10.61 6.84
C GLU A 748 -10.61 10.43 6.93
N VAL A 749 -9.92 11.50 7.31
CA VAL A 749 -8.49 11.45 7.66
C VAL A 749 -8.40 11.03 9.11
N LEU A 750 -7.90 9.81 9.36
CA LEU A 750 -7.80 9.24 10.70
C LEU A 750 -6.52 8.39 10.84
N PRO A 751 -5.62 8.68 11.80
CA PRO A 751 -5.65 9.83 12.70
C PRO A 751 -5.71 11.16 11.95
N ASP A 752 -6.39 12.14 12.52
CA ASP A 752 -6.35 13.50 12.01
C ASP A 752 -4.98 14.13 12.31
N PRO A 753 -4.64 15.29 11.71
CA PRO A 753 -3.33 15.90 11.90
C PRO A 753 -3.00 16.27 13.35
N ASP A 754 -4.00 16.46 14.21
CA ASP A 754 -3.77 16.80 15.62
C ASP A 754 -3.43 15.54 16.44
N GLY A 755 -3.98 14.39 16.04
CA GLY A 755 -3.67 13.05 16.54
C GLY A 755 -2.44 12.38 15.91
N LEU A 756 -1.46 13.15 15.44
CA LEU A 756 -0.17 12.64 14.96
C LEU A 756 0.89 12.70 16.06
N TRP A 757 1.33 11.52 16.51
CA TRP A 757 2.25 11.36 17.65
C TRP A 757 3.72 11.62 17.29
N LEU A 758 4.10 11.48 16.02
CA LEU A 758 5.49 11.69 15.59
C LEU A 758 5.72 13.19 15.33
N ARG A 759 6.57 13.81 16.15
CA ARG A 759 6.79 15.26 16.16
C ARG A 759 8.27 15.65 16.19
N ASP A 760 8.60 16.73 15.50
CA ASP A 760 9.92 17.37 15.49
C ASP A 760 9.73 18.87 15.76
N GLY A 761 9.81 19.26 17.04
CA GLY A 761 9.27 20.54 17.50
C GLY A 761 7.76 20.63 17.24
N ASP A 762 7.33 21.71 16.58
CA ASP A 762 5.92 21.90 16.19
C ASP A 762 5.53 21.10 14.94
N LEU A 763 6.49 20.51 14.23
CA LEU A 763 6.24 19.78 12.99
C LEU A 763 5.64 18.40 13.27
N ARG A 764 4.65 18.00 12.47
CA ARG A 764 3.87 16.76 12.67
C ARG A 764 4.04 15.82 11.49
N PHE A 765 4.21 14.53 11.76
CA PHE A 765 4.46 13.52 10.73
C PHE A 765 3.48 12.37 10.85
N ALA A 766 2.97 11.89 9.72
CA ALA A 766 2.19 10.67 9.71
C ALA A 766 3.14 9.49 9.98
N ALA A 767 2.73 8.58 10.86
CA ALA A 767 3.48 7.39 11.17
C ALA A 767 2.55 6.22 11.52
N GLU A 768 2.98 5.01 11.15
CA GLU A 768 2.27 3.76 11.41
C GLU A 768 3.23 2.67 11.87
N LEU A 769 2.72 1.78 12.73
CA LEU A 769 3.41 0.61 13.23
C LEU A 769 2.99 -0.59 12.38
N ARG A 770 3.93 -1.18 11.64
CA ARG A 770 3.71 -2.45 10.96
C ARG A 770 3.99 -3.59 11.91
N CYS A 771 2.93 -4.28 12.30
CA CYS A 771 2.93 -5.37 13.27
C CYS A 771 2.70 -6.70 12.55
N VAL A 772 3.48 -7.74 12.89
CA VAL A 772 3.33 -9.09 12.32
C VAL A 772 2.63 -10.00 13.31
N TYR A 773 1.56 -10.65 12.86
CA TYR A 773 0.73 -11.53 13.66
C TYR A 773 0.65 -12.92 13.04
N LEU A 774 0.75 -13.93 13.90
CA LEU A 774 0.70 -15.34 13.52
C LEU A 774 -0.30 -16.06 14.42
N ARG A 775 -1.21 -16.82 13.82
CA ARG A 775 -2.21 -17.65 14.52
C ARG A 775 -2.04 -19.10 14.08
N PRO A 776 -1.71 -20.03 14.99
CA PRO A 776 -1.75 -21.44 14.67
C PRO A 776 -3.18 -21.90 14.42
N ALA A 777 -3.34 -22.98 13.65
CA ALA A 777 -4.61 -23.67 13.55
C ALA A 777 -5.04 -24.21 14.93
N GLU A 778 -6.36 -24.29 15.16
CA GLU A 778 -6.88 -25.02 16.32
C GLU A 778 -6.45 -26.50 16.24
N THR A 779 -5.82 -26.98 17.31
CA THR A 779 -5.48 -28.40 17.45
C THR A 779 -6.71 -29.10 18.01
N ALA A 780 -7.16 -30.17 17.35
CA ALA A 780 -8.36 -30.94 17.72
C ALA A 780 -8.29 -31.66 19.09
N GLU A 781 -7.35 -31.30 19.97
CA GLU A 781 -7.09 -31.95 21.27
C GLU A 781 -7.43 -31.07 22.49
N ARG A 782 -8.32 -30.07 22.34
CA ARG A 782 -8.87 -29.31 23.49
C ARG A 782 -10.40 -29.34 23.55
N SER A 783 -10.97 -30.54 23.38
CA SER A 783 -12.37 -30.83 23.74
C SER A 783 -12.42 -31.74 24.96
#